data_AF-B4J0T9-F1
#
_entry.id   AF-B4J0T9-F1
#
_cell.length_a   1.000
_cell.length_b   1.000
_cell.length_c   1.000
_cell.angle_alpha   90.00
_cell.angle_beta   90.00
_cell.angle_gamma   90.00
#
_symmetry.space_group_name_H-M   'P 1'
#
loop_
_entity.id
_entity.type
_entity.pdbx_description
1 polymer ?
#
loop_
_entity_poly.entity_id
_entity_poly.type
_entity_poly.pdbx_seq_one_letter_code
_entity_poly.pdbx_strand_id
1 'polypeptide(L)'
;MEAAESSTTESETENNSGPRKQTLETISTNGGDVDAAATRAEKQEQQLECENKDQREEIATTTNQSEDNVDKQVNNEADMEQKKAEQSPQRISFAELKAQAEREDEIEEEESKESEASQNDILLHVPCLAHLEEQRRSYERQLEQLRMANAQKDNMMTLLQRENAILEKEKHAFRNEMDLANKEKESTVIKFAMKEKLLIDAKKEKDAIEKQLADAKKEVKNVSIRFQGVHEEKSRMTYIIDEKCNEVRKYQRECEKLKTEMGHLESRLKYHANKLNIEVEAKANLERKLEEERNAPNKMEEKANEKLKVEFEANTILLKHEIMRKTEALDKLTKEHQKQGDAYKELQKQLQEINASHDQLTQEFKELQAQHSSVEAAYSDELLNAAKLHSQLTELQLLRTQNTINEQKLAEEQARVQQLEASALETEADLEQLQQKKQELLSINKEMSELIVKLQNDICLAESKAQGLEAESKLLKQEKLTYDAKYAELELQLSAEASEKNEERQLLAKRLSEKTKLYELTKGKLDNVQGDFEATQHKNATLLKELQRELQKYKRGIVDTKPLGYCSNCQQALNGYTAEQPQQQQLQLQQQQSLRTHSRTSSQSSVHNGSRRASESSESETVASSVTAVPQPDMQAVPSKKVLVERILRLQQASARQTERIEFLENHTAMLVSEVQKKSKVVQHYMLRDQTAGALTTSKSDQNKSELVKYGNGVMAAIYGGVKGAENKSMSLELSLEINKKLQTVLEDTLLKNITLKENLDVLGLEVDNLTRKLRSYELSK
;
A
#
# COMPACT_ATOMS: atom_id res chain seq x y z
N MET A 1 42.02 -70.25 57.75
CA MET A 1 40.82 -69.44 58.04
C MET A 1 39.93 -69.41 56.80
N GLU A 2 39.26 -70.48 56.39
CA GLU A 2 38.52 -71.52 57.16
C GLU A 2 37.41 -70.91 58.03
N ALA A 3 36.17 -71.43 58.08
CA ALA A 3 35.58 -72.69 57.56
C ALA A 3 34.26 -72.37 56.79
N ALA A 4 33.76 -73.12 55.79
CA ALA A 4 33.26 -74.52 55.77
C ALA A 4 32.02 -74.71 56.70
N GLU A 5 30.94 -75.44 56.38
CA GLU A 5 30.73 -76.61 55.51
C GLU A 5 29.28 -76.74 54.92
N SER A 6 29.15 -77.51 53.82
CA SER A 6 28.16 -78.58 53.46
C SER A 6 26.62 -78.40 53.71
N SER A 7 25.73 -78.67 52.72
CA SER A 7 25.10 -79.98 52.34
C SER A 7 23.92 -80.41 53.26
N THR A 8 22.82 -81.10 52.87
CA THR A 8 22.11 -81.48 51.61
C THR A 8 20.73 -82.07 52.01
N THR A 9 19.79 -82.33 51.07
CA THR A 9 18.53 -83.15 51.23
C THR A 9 17.43 -82.62 52.18
N GLU A 10 16.13 -82.97 52.11
CA GLU A 10 15.17 -83.39 51.04
C GLU A 10 13.74 -83.26 51.64
N SER A 11 12.67 -83.36 50.82
CA SER A 11 11.24 -83.49 51.22
C SER A 11 10.60 -82.27 51.94
N GLU A 12 9.30 -81.96 51.87
CA GLU A 12 8.16 -82.50 51.10
C GLU A 12 7.01 -81.46 51.12
N THR A 13 6.20 -81.36 50.06
CA THR A 13 4.79 -80.83 50.06
C THR A 13 4.53 -79.37 50.56
N GLU A 14 3.54 -78.60 50.11
CA GLU A 14 2.40 -78.83 49.20
C GLU A 14 1.92 -77.48 48.59
N ASN A 15 1.27 -77.55 47.42
CA ASN A 15 0.20 -76.68 46.92
C ASN A 15 0.14 -75.18 47.35
N ASN A 16 0.28 -74.25 46.38
CA ASN A 16 -0.90 -73.95 45.54
C ASN A 16 -0.54 -73.29 44.20
N SER A 17 -1.45 -73.42 43.24
CA SER A 17 -1.27 -73.23 41.80
C SER A 17 -1.39 -71.77 41.31
N GLY A 18 -0.50 -71.36 40.41
CA GLY A 18 -0.90 -70.51 39.27
C GLY A 18 -1.37 -71.39 38.10
N PRO A 19 -1.10 -71.06 36.81
CA PRO A 19 -0.69 -69.76 36.28
C PRO A 19 -1.27 -69.47 34.86
N ARG A 20 -0.74 -68.41 34.23
CA ARG A 20 -0.39 -68.29 32.79
C ARG A 20 -1.46 -68.19 31.68
N LYS A 21 -1.27 -67.11 30.91
CA LYS A 21 -1.44 -66.96 29.45
C LYS A 21 -1.01 -68.20 28.65
N GLN A 22 -1.70 -68.49 27.53
CA GLN A 22 -1.04 -68.55 26.22
C GLN A 22 -2.01 -68.43 25.01
N THR A 23 -1.44 -67.94 23.93
CA THR A 23 -1.90 -67.77 22.53
C THR A 23 -2.47 -69.02 21.84
N LEU A 24 -3.40 -68.83 20.88
CA LEU A 24 -3.15 -69.16 19.45
C LEU A 24 -4.20 -68.58 18.47
N GLU A 25 -3.88 -68.59 17.18
CA GLU A 25 -4.68 -68.13 16.02
C GLU A 25 -5.61 -69.23 15.45
N THR A 26 -6.73 -68.89 14.77
CA THR A 26 -6.98 -69.21 13.33
C THR A 26 -8.37 -68.80 12.78
N ILE A 27 -8.37 -67.89 11.79
CA ILE A 27 -8.99 -67.94 10.43
C ILE A 27 -10.51 -68.26 10.19
N SER A 28 -11.15 -67.36 9.40
CA SER A 28 -12.38 -67.50 8.55
C SER A 28 -13.78 -67.68 9.21
N THR A 29 -14.91 -67.19 8.67
CA THR A 29 -15.26 -66.63 7.33
C THR A 29 -16.51 -65.70 7.42
N ASN A 30 -16.66 -64.76 6.47
CA ASN A 30 -17.91 -64.03 6.06
C ASN A 30 -18.61 -63.14 7.13
N GLY A 31 -19.23 -61.99 6.83
CA GLY A 31 -19.39 -61.24 5.58
C GLY A 31 -20.71 -60.43 5.59
N GLY A 32 -20.70 -59.18 5.08
CA GLY A 32 -21.92 -58.38 4.80
C GLY A 32 -22.21 -57.20 5.73
N ASP A 33 -22.34 -56.00 5.11
CA ASP A 33 -23.18 -54.82 5.43
C ASP A 33 -23.24 -54.30 6.89
N VAL A 34 -23.09 -53.01 7.20
CA VAL A 34 -23.73 -51.83 6.60
C VAL A 34 -22.87 -50.59 6.90
N ASP A 35 -22.25 -50.00 5.87
CA ASP A 35 -21.59 -48.70 5.97
C ASP A 35 -22.45 -47.66 5.25
N ALA A 36 -23.43 -47.08 5.97
CA ALA A 36 -24.52 -46.30 5.38
C ALA A 36 -24.97 -45.11 6.26
N ALA A 37 -24.01 -44.27 6.70
CA ALA A 37 -24.32 -43.02 7.41
C ALA A 37 -23.39 -41.83 7.08
N ALA A 38 -22.18 -42.06 6.54
CA ALA A 38 -21.15 -41.03 6.44
C ALA A 38 -21.01 -40.35 5.05
N THR A 39 -21.83 -40.70 4.05
CA THR A 39 -21.69 -40.21 2.67
C THR A 39 -22.89 -39.36 2.22
N ARG A 40 -23.27 -38.36 3.03
CA ARG A 40 -24.41 -37.46 2.73
C ARG A 40 -24.15 -35.96 3.00
N ALA A 41 -22.91 -35.51 2.81
CA ALA A 41 -22.54 -34.09 2.90
C ALA A 41 -21.67 -33.56 1.75
N GLU A 42 -21.29 -34.39 0.76
CA GLU A 42 -20.43 -34.00 -0.39
C GLU A 42 -21.11 -34.18 -1.76
N LYS A 43 -22.45 -34.19 -1.80
CA LYS A 43 -23.24 -34.19 -3.04
C LYS A 43 -24.25 -33.06 -3.08
N GLN A 44 -23.74 -31.83 -3.05
CA GLN A 44 -24.55 -30.64 -3.36
C GLN A 44 -23.76 -29.48 -4.00
N GLU A 45 -22.69 -29.79 -4.74
CA GLU A 45 -21.85 -28.76 -5.42
C GLU A 45 -21.48 -29.12 -6.88
N GLN A 46 -22.14 -30.14 -7.46
CA GLN A 46 -22.01 -30.50 -8.89
C GLN A 46 -23.37 -30.84 -9.51
N GLN A 47 -24.33 -29.92 -9.42
CA GLN A 47 -25.54 -29.95 -10.25
C GLN A 47 -26.24 -28.58 -10.23
N LEU A 48 -25.70 -27.60 -10.97
CA LEU A 48 -26.42 -26.45 -11.53
C LEU A 48 -25.56 -25.69 -12.57
N GLU A 49 -24.85 -26.42 -13.42
CA GLU A 49 -24.19 -25.87 -14.61
C GLU A 49 -24.35 -26.83 -15.80
N CYS A 50 -25.61 -27.15 -16.12
CA CYS A 50 -26.01 -27.92 -17.30
C CYS A 50 -27.48 -27.61 -17.68
N GLU A 51 -27.79 -26.32 -17.87
CA GLU A 51 -28.92 -25.86 -18.70
C GLU A 51 -28.59 -24.43 -19.16
N ASN A 52 -28.92 -24.10 -20.43
CA ASN A 52 -28.55 -22.87 -21.16
C ASN A 52 -27.12 -22.81 -21.77
N LYS A 53 -26.84 -23.77 -22.65
CA LYS A 53 -26.01 -23.52 -23.84
C LYS A 53 -26.54 -24.27 -25.07
N ASP A 54 -27.69 -23.83 -25.58
CA ASP A 54 -28.17 -24.14 -26.93
C ASP A 54 -29.08 -23.00 -27.42
N GLN A 55 -28.46 -22.00 -28.06
CA GLN A 55 -29.02 -21.14 -29.12
C GLN A 55 -28.00 -20.07 -29.54
N ARG A 56 -27.13 -20.45 -30.47
CA ARG A 56 -26.38 -19.54 -31.35
C ARG A 56 -26.17 -20.22 -32.69
N GLU A 57 -27.04 -19.95 -33.65
CA GLU A 57 -26.70 -19.42 -34.99
C GLU A 57 -27.97 -19.36 -35.87
N GLU A 58 -27.89 -18.54 -36.92
CA GLU A 58 -28.97 -18.17 -37.86
C GLU A 58 -30.16 -17.45 -37.19
N ILE A 59 -30.52 -16.21 -37.55
CA ILE A 59 -30.94 -15.76 -38.89
C ILE A 59 -30.64 -14.26 -39.03
N ALA A 60 -30.04 -13.88 -40.15
CA ALA A 60 -30.11 -12.51 -40.64
C ALA A 60 -31.38 -12.32 -41.49
N THR A 61 -31.85 -11.06 -41.58
CA THR A 61 -32.99 -10.55 -42.38
C THR A 61 -34.40 -10.56 -41.73
N THR A 62 -35.17 -9.56 -42.16
CA THR A 62 -36.61 -9.26 -41.95
C THR A 62 -37.08 -8.53 -40.67
N THR A 63 -37.34 -7.22 -40.87
CA THR A 63 -38.55 -6.48 -40.45
C THR A 63 -38.66 -6.09 -38.96
N ASN A 64 -38.32 -4.85 -38.56
CA ASN A 64 -39.09 -3.58 -38.62
C ASN A 64 -40.26 -3.45 -37.62
N GLN A 65 -40.28 -2.30 -36.90
CA GLN A 65 -41.40 -1.74 -36.09
C GLN A 65 -41.75 -2.58 -34.84
N SER A 66 -42.08 -2.04 -33.66
CA SER A 66 -42.28 -0.67 -33.14
C SER A 66 -42.33 -0.75 -31.58
N GLU A 67 -42.39 0.29 -30.74
CA GLU A 67 -42.67 1.73 -30.90
C GLU A 67 -41.63 2.61 -30.17
N ASP A 68 -41.64 3.92 -30.46
CA ASP A 68 -41.19 5.01 -29.59
C ASP A 68 -42.14 6.20 -29.89
N ASN A 69 -43.07 6.53 -28.99
CA ASN A 69 -44.26 7.31 -29.38
C ASN A 69 -44.96 8.07 -28.23
N VAL A 70 -44.53 9.31 -27.95
CA VAL A 70 -45.36 10.44 -27.47
C VAL A 70 -44.73 11.76 -27.94
N ASP A 71 -45.54 12.81 -28.18
CA ASP A 71 -45.17 14.19 -28.58
C ASP A 71 -44.68 14.41 -30.04
N LYS A 72 -45.59 14.19 -31.03
CA LYS A 72 -45.78 15.11 -32.20
C LYS A 72 -46.99 14.80 -33.10
N GLN A 73 -48.04 15.61 -32.94
CA GLN A 73 -49.11 15.92 -33.91
C GLN A 73 -49.53 17.37 -33.60
N VAL A 74 -49.90 18.26 -34.52
CA VAL A 74 -50.50 18.10 -35.85
C VAL A 74 -49.87 19.09 -36.84
N ASN A 75 -49.53 18.60 -38.04
CA ASN A 75 -49.49 19.39 -39.28
C ASN A 75 -49.37 18.42 -40.45
N ASN A 76 -50.45 18.26 -41.23
CA ASN A 76 -50.43 17.74 -42.60
C ASN A 76 -51.85 17.81 -43.18
N GLU A 77 -52.04 18.56 -44.26
CA GLU A 77 -52.99 18.24 -45.33
C GLU A 77 -52.62 19.07 -46.57
N ALA A 78 -51.76 18.52 -47.42
CA ALA A 78 -51.49 18.98 -48.77
C ALA A 78 -50.87 17.85 -49.60
N ASP A 79 -51.40 17.64 -50.81
CA ASP A 79 -50.87 16.82 -51.91
C ASP A 79 -50.77 15.29 -51.70
N MET A 80 -51.03 14.43 -52.69
CA MET A 80 -51.71 14.59 -54.00
C MET A 80 -51.95 13.19 -54.59
N GLU A 81 -53.06 12.96 -55.32
CA GLU A 81 -53.27 12.00 -56.43
C GLU A 81 -54.80 11.81 -56.67
N GLN A 82 -55.36 11.75 -57.88
CA GLN A 82 -54.81 11.97 -59.23
C GLN A 82 -55.92 12.14 -60.30
N LYS A 83 -55.54 12.67 -61.47
CA LYS A 83 -56.11 12.45 -62.84
C LYS A 83 -57.37 13.22 -63.32
N LYS A 84 -57.08 14.02 -64.35
CA LYS A 84 -57.83 14.24 -65.62
C LYS A 84 -59.15 15.03 -65.61
N ALA A 85 -59.09 16.23 -66.18
CA ALA A 85 -59.46 16.41 -67.59
C ALA A 85 -58.83 17.69 -68.18
N GLU A 86 -58.18 17.58 -69.34
CA GLU A 86 -57.81 18.73 -70.17
C GLU A 86 -59.02 19.10 -71.06
N GLN A 87 -59.36 20.39 -71.18
CA GLN A 87 -60.03 20.88 -72.38
C GLN A 87 -59.87 22.40 -72.61
N SER A 88 -59.18 22.70 -73.71
CA SER A 88 -59.25 23.86 -74.62
C SER A 88 -59.93 25.19 -74.22
N PRO A 89 -59.33 26.35 -74.58
CA PRO A 89 -60.01 27.64 -74.53
C PRO A 89 -61.04 27.77 -75.67
N GLN A 90 -62.30 28.04 -75.34
CA GLN A 90 -63.31 28.38 -76.35
C GLN A 90 -63.37 29.89 -76.60
N ARG A 91 -63.09 30.26 -77.84
CA ARG A 91 -63.43 31.56 -78.42
C ARG A 91 -64.95 31.65 -78.63
N ILE A 92 -65.50 32.82 -78.32
CA ILE A 92 -66.70 33.38 -78.97
C ILE A 92 -66.22 34.75 -79.48
N SER A 93 -65.74 34.85 -80.73
CA SER A 93 -66.55 35.22 -81.91
C SER A 93 -67.18 36.61 -81.76
N PHE A 94 -66.53 37.71 -82.14
CA PHE A 94 -66.38 38.20 -83.54
C PHE A 94 -67.58 37.96 -84.50
N ALA A 95 -68.78 37.72 -83.96
CA ALA A 95 -70.04 37.69 -84.70
C ALA A 95 -71.13 38.59 -84.09
N GLU A 96 -70.92 39.15 -82.89
CA GLU A 96 -71.86 40.08 -82.23
C GLU A 96 -71.46 41.57 -82.38
N LEU A 97 -70.33 41.86 -83.04
CA LEU A 97 -69.85 43.21 -83.36
C LEU A 97 -69.99 43.57 -84.86
N LYS A 98 -70.87 42.86 -85.59
CA LYS A 98 -71.18 43.16 -86.99
C LYS A 98 -72.66 42.93 -87.36
N ALA A 99 -73.54 43.09 -86.38
CA ALA A 99 -75.00 43.13 -86.54
C ALA A 99 -75.63 44.44 -86.02
N GLN A 100 -74.81 45.47 -85.80
CA GLN A 100 -75.20 46.86 -85.53
C GLN A 100 -74.31 47.80 -86.37
N ALA A 101 -74.26 47.56 -87.69
CA ALA A 101 -73.60 48.42 -88.67
C ALA A 101 -74.56 48.88 -89.78
N GLU A 102 -75.87 48.69 -89.58
CA GLU A 102 -76.93 49.00 -90.56
C GLU A 102 -78.13 49.63 -89.81
N ARG A 103 -77.93 50.88 -89.37
CA ARG A 103 -79.00 51.86 -89.05
C ARG A 103 -78.47 53.30 -88.91
N GLU A 104 -77.45 53.65 -89.70
CA GLU A 104 -77.05 55.04 -89.97
C GLU A 104 -77.68 55.49 -91.31
N ASP A 105 -79.01 55.61 -91.39
CA ASP A 105 -79.68 56.17 -92.58
C ASP A 105 -81.11 56.71 -92.34
N GLU A 106 -81.63 56.67 -91.12
CA GLU A 106 -82.90 57.32 -90.76
C GLU A 106 -82.75 58.07 -89.43
N ILE A 107 -83.24 59.32 -89.39
CA ILE A 107 -83.22 60.27 -88.25
C ILE A 107 -81.92 61.10 -88.10
N GLU A 108 -81.40 61.62 -89.21
CA GLU A 108 -80.94 63.02 -89.25
C GLU A 108 -82.17 63.96 -89.29
N GLU A 109 -82.93 64.08 -88.18
CA GLU A 109 -83.93 65.15 -87.96
C GLU A 109 -84.61 64.98 -86.57
N GLU A 110 -83.96 65.42 -85.47
CA GLU A 110 -84.59 66.00 -84.26
C GLU A 110 -83.52 66.60 -83.29
N GLU A 111 -82.36 67.06 -83.80
CA GLU A 111 -81.44 67.93 -83.05
C GLU A 111 -82.08 69.32 -82.79
N SER A 112 -83.02 69.43 -81.85
CA SER A 112 -83.51 70.75 -81.36
C SER A 112 -84.33 70.76 -80.05
N LYS A 113 -84.51 69.66 -79.30
CA LYS A 113 -85.44 69.64 -78.14
C LYS A 113 -84.96 69.10 -76.78
N GLU A 114 -83.78 68.48 -76.67
CA GLU A 114 -83.35 67.87 -75.38
C GLU A 114 -82.51 68.77 -74.46
N SER A 115 -82.43 70.07 -74.74
CA SER A 115 -81.61 71.01 -73.95
C SER A 115 -82.14 71.34 -72.54
N GLU A 116 -83.32 70.88 -72.14
CA GLU A 116 -83.96 71.23 -70.85
C GLU A 116 -84.24 70.02 -69.92
N ALA A 117 -84.07 68.77 -70.39
CA ALA A 117 -84.32 67.58 -69.56
C ALA A 117 -83.15 67.22 -68.63
N SER A 118 -81.92 67.55 -69.03
CA SER A 118 -80.68 67.10 -68.38
C SER A 118 -80.40 67.69 -66.98
N GLN A 119 -81.15 68.71 -66.54
CA GLN A 119 -81.01 69.26 -65.19
C GLN A 119 -81.83 68.51 -64.12
N ASN A 120 -82.89 67.77 -64.49
CA ASN A 120 -83.72 67.05 -63.52
C ASN A 120 -83.20 65.63 -63.20
N ASP A 121 -82.56 64.93 -64.16
CA ASP A 121 -82.00 63.60 -63.92
C ASP A 121 -80.80 63.60 -62.97
N ILE A 122 -80.02 64.69 -62.97
CA ILE A 122 -78.88 64.85 -62.04
C ILE A 122 -79.37 64.84 -60.57
N LEU A 123 -80.53 65.45 -60.28
CA LEU A 123 -81.10 65.44 -58.92
C LEU A 123 -81.62 64.06 -58.49
N LEU A 124 -82.15 63.27 -59.44
CA LEU A 124 -82.68 61.92 -59.16
C LEU A 124 -81.56 60.88 -58.98
N HIS A 125 -80.38 61.11 -59.54
CA HIS A 125 -79.25 60.18 -59.41
C HIS A 125 -78.44 60.36 -58.10
N VAL A 126 -78.54 61.52 -57.44
CA VAL A 126 -77.84 61.82 -56.16
C VAL A 126 -78.22 60.86 -55.02
N PRO A 127 -79.51 60.53 -54.76
CA PRO A 127 -79.88 59.55 -53.74
C PRO A 127 -79.33 58.14 -54.01
N CYS A 128 -79.26 57.73 -55.27
CA CYS A 128 -78.73 56.43 -55.67
C CYS A 128 -77.21 56.34 -55.42
N LEU A 129 -76.47 57.39 -55.79
CA LEU A 129 -75.03 57.49 -55.50
C LEU A 129 -74.76 57.57 -54.00
N ALA A 130 -75.56 58.33 -53.24
CA ALA A 130 -75.47 58.39 -51.78
C ALA A 130 -75.71 57.01 -51.14
N HIS A 131 -76.67 56.24 -51.64
CA HIS A 131 -76.93 54.88 -51.15
C HIS A 131 -75.77 53.92 -51.46
N LEU A 132 -75.20 53.97 -52.67
CA LEU A 132 -74.01 53.18 -53.03
C LEU A 132 -72.78 53.60 -52.23
N GLU A 133 -72.60 54.89 -51.95
CA GLU A 133 -71.51 55.37 -51.09
C GLU A 133 -71.71 54.95 -49.62
N GLU A 134 -72.95 54.95 -49.13
CA GLU A 134 -73.27 54.44 -47.79
C GLU A 134 -73.04 52.92 -47.68
N GLN A 135 -73.40 52.15 -48.71
CA GLN A 135 -73.04 50.73 -48.81
C GLN A 135 -71.52 50.54 -48.85
N ARG A 136 -70.78 51.33 -49.65
CA ARG A 136 -69.31 51.28 -49.70
C ARG A 136 -68.69 51.56 -48.34
N ARG A 137 -69.13 52.63 -47.65
CA ARG A 137 -68.72 52.96 -46.27
C ARG A 137 -69.12 51.88 -45.26
N SER A 138 -70.20 51.13 -45.51
CA SER A 138 -70.61 50.00 -44.68
C SER A 138 -69.66 48.81 -44.86
N TYR A 139 -69.31 48.45 -46.09
CA TYR A 139 -68.33 47.41 -46.39
C TYR A 139 -66.92 47.78 -45.92
N GLU A 140 -66.49 49.04 -46.09
CA GLU A 140 -65.23 49.56 -45.51
C GLU A 140 -65.19 49.37 -43.99
N ARG A 141 -66.29 49.69 -43.28
CA ARG A 141 -66.41 49.46 -41.83
C ARG A 141 -66.36 47.98 -41.45
N GLN A 142 -67.03 47.11 -42.19
CA GLN A 142 -66.99 45.65 -41.95
C GLN A 142 -65.59 45.08 -42.20
N LEU A 143 -64.92 45.52 -43.26
CA LEU A 143 -63.60 45.03 -43.64
C LEU A 143 -62.52 45.52 -42.67
N GLU A 144 -62.66 46.72 -42.11
CA GLU A 144 -61.81 47.22 -41.03
C GLU A 144 -62.06 46.47 -39.70
N GLN A 145 -63.32 46.17 -39.36
CA GLN A 145 -63.64 45.30 -38.22
C GLN A 145 -63.01 43.90 -38.36
N LEU A 146 -63.05 43.31 -39.55
CA LEU A 146 -62.40 42.02 -39.83
C LEU A 146 -60.88 42.10 -39.72
N ARG A 147 -60.23 43.18 -40.22
CA ARG A 147 -58.79 43.42 -40.03
C ARG A 147 -58.42 43.53 -38.56
N MET A 148 -59.17 44.30 -37.79
CA MET A 148 -58.96 44.45 -36.34
C MET A 148 -59.10 43.11 -35.62
N ALA A 149 -60.13 42.31 -35.95
CA ALA A 149 -60.34 40.98 -35.38
C ALA A 149 -59.20 40.00 -35.74
N ASN A 150 -58.70 40.05 -36.98
CA ASN A 150 -57.59 39.20 -37.41
C ASN A 150 -56.28 39.60 -36.70
N ALA A 151 -55.99 40.89 -36.59
CA ALA A 151 -54.84 41.39 -35.82
C ALA A 151 -54.94 41.03 -34.32
N GLN A 152 -56.14 41.02 -33.73
CA GLN A 152 -56.34 40.52 -32.36
C GLN A 152 -56.06 39.02 -32.25
N LYS A 153 -56.49 38.23 -33.25
CA LYS A 153 -56.20 36.79 -33.33
C LYS A 153 -54.71 36.49 -33.47
N ASP A 154 -53.98 37.23 -34.31
CA ASP A 154 -52.53 37.07 -34.51
C ASP A 154 -51.73 37.44 -33.25
N ASN A 155 -52.16 38.48 -32.53
CA ASN A 155 -51.62 38.82 -31.21
C ASN A 155 -51.87 37.70 -30.19
N MET A 156 -53.07 37.11 -30.17
CA MET A 156 -53.41 35.98 -29.30
C MET A 156 -52.56 34.74 -29.63
N MET A 157 -52.41 34.40 -30.91
CA MET A 157 -51.56 33.30 -31.38
C MET A 157 -50.10 33.50 -30.97
N THR A 158 -49.58 34.73 -31.10
CA THR A 158 -48.21 35.07 -30.67
C THR A 158 -48.04 34.93 -29.15
N LEU A 159 -49.07 35.26 -28.37
CA LEU A 159 -49.05 35.14 -26.91
C LEU A 159 -49.07 33.67 -26.49
N LEU A 160 -49.95 32.84 -27.08
CA LEU A 160 -50.00 31.40 -26.88
C LEU A 160 -48.70 30.69 -27.31
N GLN A 161 -48.06 31.13 -28.40
CA GLN A 161 -46.75 30.60 -28.82
C GLN A 161 -45.64 30.93 -27.80
N ARG A 162 -45.66 32.12 -27.20
CA ARG A 162 -44.72 32.49 -26.12
C ARG A 162 -44.98 31.70 -24.85
N GLU A 163 -46.24 31.52 -24.48
CA GLU A 163 -46.65 30.74 -23.31
C GLU A 163 -46.23 29.27 -23.46
N ASN A 164 -46.54 28.63 -24.59
CA ASN A 164 -46.06 27.27 -24.91
C ASN A 164 -44.52 27.16 -24.90
N ALA A 165 -43.80 28.17 -25.40
CA ALA A 165 -42.33 28.20 -25.37
C ALA A 165 -41.75 28.42 -23.95
N ILE A 166 -42.52 28.96 -23.01
CA ILE A 166 -42.16 29.03 -21.59
C ILE A 166 -42.45 27.68 -20.93
N LEU A 167 -43.66 27.13 -21.13
CA LEU A 167 -44.06 25.84 -20.56
C LEU A 167 -43.15 24.69 -21.00
N GLU A 168 -42.70 24.64 -22.26
CA GLU A 168 -41.72 23.63 -22.72
C GLU A 168 -40.34 23.82 -22.08
N LYS A 169 -39.91 25.07 -21.80
CA LYS A 169 -38.68 25.32 -21.04
C LYS A 169 -38.80 24.90 -19.59
N GLU A 170 -39.94 25.14 -18.95
CA GLU A 170 -40.22 24.68 -17.58
C GLU A 170 -40.30 23.15 -17.52
N LYS A 171 -41.02 22.50 -18.44
CA LYS A 171 -41.07 21.04 -18.63
C LYS A 171 -39.68 20.45 -18.81
N HIS A 172 -38.80 21.08 -19.58
CA HIS A 172 -37.42 20.64 -19.72
C HIS A 172 -36.57 20.88 -18.45
N ALA A 173 -36.75 22.02 -17.77
CA ALA A 173 -36.07 22.30 -16.51
C ALA A 173 -36.44 21.29 -15.42
N PHE A 174 -37.73 20.98 -15.23
CA PHE A 174 -38.18 19.97 -14.27
C PHE A 174 -37.71 18.56 -14.60
N ARG A 175 -37.63 18.18 -15.90
CA ARG A 175 -37.00 16.92 -16.32
C ARG A 175 -35.52 16.87 -15.93
N ASN A 176 -34.77 17.94 -16.20
CA ASN A 176 -33.35 18.01 -15.85
C ASN A 176 -33.12 17.99 -14.33
N GLU A 177 -34.00 18.62 -13.54
CA GLU A 177 -33.95 18.60 -12.07
C GLU A 177 -34.29 17.20 -11.51
N MET A 178 -35.28 16.51 -12.08
CA MET A 178 -35.60 15.11 -11.76
C MET A 178 -34.42 14.18 -12.07
N ASP A 179 -33.78 14.33 -13.24
CA ASP A 179 -32.63 13.53 -13.64
C ASP A 179 -31.41 13.80 -12.75
N LEU A 180 -31.22 15.04 -12.29
CA LEU A 180 -30.19 15.40 -11.32
C LEU A 180 -30.46 14.72 -9.97
N ALA A 181 -31.68 14.83 -9.45
CA ALA A 181 -32.08 14.19 -8.19
C ALA A 181 -31.97 12.66 -8.24
N ASN A 182 -32.29 12.03 -9.38
CA ASN A 182 -32.08 10.60 -9.60
C ASN A 182 -30.58 10.23 -9.57
N LYS A 183 -29.72 10.99 -10.26
CA LYS A 183 -28.26 10.78 -10.23
C LYS A 183 -27.67 10.98 -8.83
N GLU A 184 -28.16 11.95 -8.06
CA GLU A 184 -27.76 12.16 -6.66
C GLU A 184 -28.19 11.00 -5.74
N LYS A 185 -29.41 10.48 -5.94
CA LYS A 185 -29.92 9.29 -5.24
C LYS A 185 -29.07 8.05 -5.55
N GLU A 186 -28.78 7.79 -6.83
CA GLU A 186 -27.90 6.69 -7.27
C GLU A 186 -26.48 6.84 -6.72
N SER A 187 -25.88 8.03 -6.83
CA SER A 187 -24.57 8.35 -6.24
C SER A 187 -24.55 8.09 -4.74
N THR A 188 -25.64 8.41 -4.03
CA THR A 188 -25.79 8.18 -2.59
C THR A 188 -25.87 6.69 -2.27
N VAL A 189 -26.65 5.90 -3.03
CA VAL A 189 -26.71 4.44 -2.89
C VAL A 189 -25.34 3.80 -3.12
N ILE A 190 -24.61 4.21 -4.17
CA ILE A 190 -23.25 3.73 -4.44
C ILE A 190 -22.31 4.05 -3.27
N LYS A 191 -22.35 5.29 -2.74
CA LYS A 191 -21.56 5.69 -1.56
C LYS A 191 -21.90 4.87 -0.32
N PHE A 192 -23.16 4.49 -0.11
CA PHE A 192 -23.54 3.59 0.99
C PHE A 192 -23.03 2.17 0.76
N ALA A 193 -23.21 1.58 -0.42
CA ALA A 193 -22.72 0.25 -0.75
C ALA A 193 -21.18 0.15 -0.64
N MET A 194 -20.45 1.18 -1.07
CA MET A 194 -18.99 1.25 -0.89
C MET A 194 -18.60 1.31 0.60
N LYS A 195 -19.29 2.11 1.42
CA LYS A 195 -19.04 2.17 2.87
C LYS A 195 -19.38 0.85 3.57
N GLU A 196 -20.45 0.18 3.17
CA GLU A 196 -20.85 -1.12 3.71
C GLU A 196 -19.85 -2.21 3.34
N LYS A 197 -19.37 -2.24 2.08
CA LYS A 197 -18.25 -3.11 1.68
C LYS A 197 -17.00 -2.87 2.54
N LEU A 198 -16.56 -1.62 2.68
CA LEU A 198 -15.39 -1.29 3.51
C LEU A 198 -15.58 -1.69 4.97
N LEU A 199 -16.79 -1.57 5.51
CA LEU A 199 -17.13 -2.00 6.87
C LEU A 199 -17.11 -3.54 7.01
N ILE A 200 -17.56 -4.27 5.99
CA ILE A 200 -17.48 -5.75 5.94
C ILE A 200 -16.02 -6.20 5.85
N ASP A 201 -15.22 -5.58 4.98
CA ASP A 201 -13.82 -5.96 4.80
C ASP A 201 -12.99 -5.62 6.06
N ALA A 202 -13.22 -4.47 6.70
CA ALA A 202 -12.63 -4.13 8.00
C ALA A 202 -13.06 -5.09 9.14
N LYS A 203 -14.29 -5.62 9.11
CA LYS A 203 -14.72 -6.68 10.04
C LYS A 203 -13.97 -7.99 9.81
N LYS A 204 -13.82 -8.42 8.55
CA LYS A 204 -13.05 -9.64 8.22
C LYS A 204 -11.59 -9.51 8.65
N GLU A 205 -10.97 -8.35 8.43
CA GLU A 205 -9.60 -8.08 8.86
C GLU A 205 -9.48 -8.09 10.39
N LYS A 206 -10.42 -7.44 11.10
CA LYS A 206 -10.52 -7.50 12.57
C LYS A 206 -10.62 -8.95 13.07
N ASP A 207 -11.52 -9.74 12.50
CA ASP A 207 -11.75 -11.12 12.95
C ASP A 207 -10.53 -12.03 12.65
N ALA A 208 -9.81 -11.77 11.55
CA ALA A 208 -8.54 -12.43 11.24
C ALA A 208 -7.43 -12.07 12.26
N ILE A 209 -7.31 -10.79 12.62
CA ILE A 209 -6.36 -10.32 13.65
C ILE A 209 -6.74 -10.87 15.03
N GLU A 210 -8.02 -10.91 15.39
CA GLU A 210 -8.49 -11.51 16.65
C GLU A 210 -8.19 -13.01 16.72
N LYS A 211 -8.30 -13.74 15.60
CA LYS A 211 -7.89 -15.14 15.51
C LYS A 211 -6.38 -15.30 15.71
N GLN A 212 -5.56 -14.52 14.99
CA GLN A 212 -4.09 -14.54 15.15
C GLN A 212 -3.68 -14.22 16.60
N LEU A 213 -4.32 -13.23 17.22
CA LEU A 213 -4.08 -12.84 18.61
C LEU A 213 -4.53 -13.91 19.61
N ALA A 214 -5.59 -14.67 19.31
CA ALA A 214 -6.00 -15.82 20.11
C ALA A 214 -4.99 -16.98 20.01
N ASP A 215 -4.43 -17.24 18.82
CA ASP A 215 -3.44 -18.29 18.61
C ASP A 215 -2.08 -17.92 19.21
N ALA A 216 -1.60 -16.67 19.05
CA ALA A 216 -0.43 -16.15 19.75
C ALA A 216 -0.57 -16.23 21.28
N LYS A 217 -1.77 -15.97 21.83
CA LYS A 217 -2.06 -16.17 23.27
C LYS A 217 -1.98 -17.64 23.70
N LYS A 218 -2.30 -18.61 22.83
CA LYS A 218 -2.10 -20.05 23.13
C LYS A 218 -0.61 -20.38 23.10
N GLU A 219 0.13 -19.87 22.13
CA GLU A 219 1.57 -20.07 22.02
C GLU A 219 2.33 -19.52 23.23
N VAL A 220 2.03 -18.29 23.67
CA VAL A 220 2.60 -17.71 24.90
C VAL A 220 2.32 -18.57 26.13
N LYS A 221 1.12 -19.15 26.26
CA LYS A 221 0.81 -20.12 27.34
C LYS A 221 1.65 -21.39 27.21
N ASN A 222 1.77 -21.96 26.01
CA ASN A 222 2.57 -23.15 25.77
C ASN A 222 4.06 -22.93 26.10
N VAL A 223 4.63 -21.78 25.69
CA VAL A 223 6.00 -21.37 26.02
C VAL A 223 6.15 -21.15 27.53
N SER A 224 5.17 -20.54 28.19
CA SER A 224 5.18 -20.36 29.65
C SER A 224 5.18 -21.71 30.40
N ILE A 225 4.42 -22.70 29.93
CA ILE A 225 4.40 -24.06 30.51
C ILE A 225 5.76 -24.75 30.30
N ARG A 226 6.35 -24.66 29.10
CA ARG A 226 7.69 -25.19 28.82
C ARG A 226 8.75 -24.53 29.69
N PHE A 227 8.71 -23.20 29.84
CA PHE A 227 9.61 -22.45 30.71
C PHE A 227 9.50 -22.89 32.17
N GLN A 228 8.29 -23.12 32.67
CA GLN A 228 8.08 -23.63 34.03
C GLN A 228 8.66 -25.05 34.19
N GLY A 229 8.44 -25.96 33.24
CA GLY A 229 9.05 -27.30 33.25
C GLY A 229 10.58 -27.27 33.27
N VAL A 230 11.19 -26.41 32.44
CA VAL A 230 12.65 -26.18 32.44
C VAL A 230 13.14 -25.57 33.76
N HIS A 231 12.35 -24.70 34.40
CA HIS A 231 12.68 -24.11 35.69
C HIS A 231 12.63 -25.15 36.84
N GLU A 232 11.65 -26.05 36.82
CA GLU A 232 11.53 -27.17 37.75
C GLU A 232 12.68 -28.17 37.56
N GLU A 233 13.04 -28.48 36.31
CA GLU A 233 14.19 -29.33 36.00
C GLU A 233 15.53 -28.69 36.40
N LYS A 234 15.72 -27.39 36.15
CA LYS A 234 16.88 -26.64 36.66
C LYS A 234 16.99 -26.77 38.17
N SER A 235 15.88 -26.60 38.89
CA SER A 235 15.83 -26.68 40.36
C SER A 235 16.18 -28.09 40.86
N ARG A 236 15.68 -29.13 40.17
CA ARG A 236 16.05 -30.54 40.42
C ARG A 236 17.53 -30.79 40.19
N MET A 237 18.09 -30.28 39.08
CA MET A 237 19.50 -30.43 38.76
C MET A 237 20.41 -29.73 39.78
N THR A 238 20.04 -28.52 40.22
CA THR A 238 20.76 -27.82 41.30
C THR A 238 20.79 -28.65 42.58
N TYR A 239 19.66 -29.25 42.99
CA TYR A 239 19.62 -30.13 44.16
C TYR A 239 20.56 -31.34 44.03
N ILE A 240 20.57 -32.01 42.88
CA ILE A 240 21.46 -33.15 42.60
C ILE A 240 22.94 -32.72 42.65
N ILE A 241 23.27 -31.55 42.10
CA ILE A 241 24.63 -30.99 42.14
C ILE A 241 25.04 -30.72 43.60
N ASP A 242 24.17 -30.11 44.41
CA ASP A 242 24.45 -29.84 45.83
C ASP A 242 24.67 -31.14 46.62
N GLU A 243 23.87 -32.19 46.36
CA GLU A 243 24.03 -33.53 46.93
C GLU A 243 25.39 -34.13 46.55
N LYS A 244 25.78 -34.11 45.26
CA LYS A 244 27.10 -34.59 44.81
C LYS A 244 28.26 -33.75 45.36
N CYS A 245 28.10 -32.44 45.52
CA CYS A 245 29.08 -31.61 46.20
C CYS A 245 29.18 -31.94 47.71
N ASN A 246 28.11 -32.42 48.36
CA ASN A 246 28.15 -32.92 49.73
C ASN A 246 28.84 -34.30 49.82
N GLU A 247 28.59 -35.21 48.87
CA GLU A 247 29.29 -36.51 48.75
C GLU A 247 30.80 -36.32 48.56
N VAL A 248 31.22 -35.48 47.61
CA VAL A 248 32.64 -35.17 47.38
C VAL A 248 33.30 -34.63 48.65
N ARG A 249 32.64 -33.71 49.36
CA ARG A 249 33.12 -33.19 50.66
C ARG A 249 33.16 -34.26 51.77
N LYS A 250 32.33 -35.31 51.70
CA LYS A 250 32.40 -36.47 52.61
C LYS A 250 33.64 -37.31 52.29
N TYR A 251 33.82 -37.71 51.03
CA TYR A 251 34.96 -38.52 50.60
C TYR A 251 36.30 -37.81 50.78
N GLN A 252 36.38 -36.49 50.58
CA GLN A 252 37.60 -35.72 50.88
C GLN A 252 38.02 -35.86 52.35
N ARG A 253 37.10 -35.71 53.32
CA ARG A 253 37.39 -35.89 54.74
C ARG A 253 37.78 -37.33 55.09
N GLU A 254 37.25 -38.30 54.37
CA GLU A 254 37.59 -39.72 54.54
C GLU A 254 39.00 -40.03 54.02
N CYS A 255 39.37 -39.51 52.83
CA CYS A 255 40.73 -39.54 52.31
C CYS A 255 41.74 -38.84 53.24
N GLU A 256 41.38 -37.70 53.84
CA GLU A 256 42.22 -37.02 54.83
C GLU A 256 42.47 -37.87 56.07
N LYS A 257 41.43 -38.53 56.61
CA LYS A 257 41.57 -39.47 57.74
C LYS A 257 42.49 -40.64 57.39
N LEU A 258 42.22 -41.34 56.28
CA LEU A 258 43.03 -42.46 55.82
C LEU A 258 44.49 -42.05 55.60
N LYS A 259 44.75 -40.83 55.11
CA LYS A 259 46.10 -40.27 54.97
C LYS A 259 46.78 -40.06 56.33
N THR A 260 46.06 -39.61 57.36
CA THR A 260 46.63 -39.51 58.73
C THR A 260 46.88 -40.88 59.35
N GLU A 261 45.98 -41.84 59.17
CA GLU A 261 46.13 -43.22 59.65
C GLU A 261 47.32 -43.93 58.98
N MET A 262 47.49 -43.75 57.67
CA MET A 262 48.64 -44.22 56.91
C MET A 262 49.94 -43.63 57.45
N GLY A 263 50.00 -42.32 57.69
CA GLY A 263 51.18 -41.66 58.30
C GLY A 263 51.50 -42.17 59.71
N HIS A 264 50.48 -42.55 60.50
CA HIS A 264 50.69 -43.21 61.80
C HIS A 264 51.25 -44.64 61.64
N LEU A 265 50.76 -45.41 60.66
CA LEU A 265 51.28 -46.75 60.35
C LEU A 265 52.71 -46.71 59.82
N GLU A 266 53.04 -45.79 58.90
CA GLU A 266 54.40 -45.53 58.41
C GLU A 266 55.36 -45.19 59.57
N SER A 267 54.92 -44.33 60.49
CA SER A 267 55.70 -43.96 61.68
C SER A 267 55.96 -45.16 62.60
N ARG A 268 54.96 -46.03 62.80
CA ARG A 268 55.11 -47.28 63.56
C ARG A 268 56.01 -48.28 62.85
N LEU A 269 55.89 -48.44 61.54
CA LEU A 269 56.73 -49.33 60.74
C LEU A 269 58.19 -48.88 60.78
N LYS A 270 58.45 -47.57 60.67
CA LYS A 270 59.80 -46.99 60.83
C LYS A 270 60.38 -47.24 62.22
N TYR A 271 59.56 -47.13 63.28
CA TYR A 271 59.98 -47.49 64.64
C TYR A 271 60.37 -48.98 64.75
N HIS A 272 59.53 -49.89 64.24
CA HIS A 272 59.81 -51.33 64.28
C HIS A 272 61.02 -51.72 63.42
N ALA A 273 61.20 -51.12 62.25
CA ALA A 273 62.37 -51.31 61.39
C ALA A 273 63.66 -50.85 62.09
N ASN A 274 63.65 -49.66 62.72
CA ASN A 274 64.79 -49.19 63.51
C ASN A 274 65.09 -50.11 64.70
N LYS A 275 64.06 -50.61 65.40
CA LYS A 275 64.25 -51.56 66.51
C LYS A 275 64.86 -52.88 66.04
N LEU A 276 64.37 -53.42 64.94
CA LEU A 276 64.92 -54.64 64.33
C LEU A 276 66.38 -54.44 63.91
N ASN A 277 66.74 -53.29 63.34
CA ASN A 277 68.13 -53.00 62.99
C ASN A 277 69.06 -52.99 64.22
N ILE A 278 68.62 -52.40 65.34
CA ILE A 278 69.36 -52.45 66.62
C ILE A 278 69.52 -53.90 67.13
N GLU A 279 68.48 -54.73 67.02
CA GLU A 279 68.53 -56.15 67.40
C GLU A 279 69.45 -56.97 66.48
N VAL A 280 69.48 -56.66 65.18
CA VAL A 280 70.40 -57.27 64.21
C VAL A 280 71.85 -56.87 64.48
N GLU A 281 72.14 -55.60 64.76
CA GLU A 281 73.47 -55.14 65.16
C GLU A 281 73.94 -55.78 66.47
N ALA A 282 73.04 -55.95 67.45
CA ALA A 282 73.33 -56.67 68.69
C ALA A 282 73.66 -58.14 68.42
N LYS A 283 72.91 -58.83 67.55
CA LYS A 283 73.19 -60.22 67.15
C LYS A 283 74.54 -60.36 66.43
N ALA A 284 74.84 -59.49 65.48
CA ALA A 284 76.12 -59.49 64.77
C ALA A 284 77.33 -59.27 65.71
N ASN A 285 77.14 -58.47 66.76
CA ASN A 285 78.17 -58.27 67.79
C ASN A 285 78.33 -59.49 68.74
N LEU A 286 77.29 -60.30 68.94
CA LEU A 286 77.37 -61.57 69.67
C LEU A 286 78.00 -62.68 68.83
N GLU A 287 77.63 -62.79 67.56
CA GLU A 287 78.21 -63.77 66.62
C GLU A 287 79.71 -63.56 66.44
N ARG A 288 80.19 -62.32 66.39
CA ARG A 288 81.62 -62.00 66.33
C ARG A 288 82.39 -62.52 67.56
N LYS A 289 81.82 -62.38 68.76
CA LYS A 289 82.40 -62.90 70.01
C LYS A 289 82.36 -64.43 70.09
N LEU A 290 81.32 -65.05 69.53
CA LEU A 290 81.22 -66.51 69.48
C LEU A 290 82.30 -67.12 68.57
N GLU A 291 82.61 -66.46 67.45
CA GLU A 291 83.67 -66.89 66.54
C GLU A 291 85.08 -66.67 67.14
N GLU A 292 85.27 -65.65 67.98
CA GLU A 292 86.50 -65.45 68.76
C GLU A 292 86.74 -66.62 69.75
N GLU A 293 85.72 -67.08 70.48
CA GLU A 293 85.80 -68.25 71.38
C GLU A 293 85.98 -69.57 70.61
N ARG A 294 85.31 -69.73 69.45
CA ARG A 294 85.37 -70.96 68.65
C ARG A 294 86.77 -71.28 68.12
N ASN A 295 87.64 -70.28 67.98
CA ASN A 295 88.99 -70.44 67.47
C ASN A 295 90.05 -70.80 68.56
N ALA A 296 89.63 -71.04 69.81
CA ALA A 296 90.53 -71.39 70.92
C ALA A 296 91.11 -72.85 70.95
N PRO A 297 90.45 -73.93 70.50
CA PRO A 297 90.87 -75.30 70.84
C PRO A 297 91.79 -76.02 69.82
N ASN A 298 92.41 -75.33 68.86
CA ASN A 298 93.24 -75.96 67.80
C ASN A 298 94.76 -76.06 68.14
N LYS A 299 95.13 -76.40 69.39
CA LYS A 299 96.55 -76.49 69.81
C LYS A 299 96.98 -77.66 70.70
N MET A 300 96.10 -78.59 71.09
CA MET A 300 96.44 -79.63 72.08
C MET A 300 95.71 -80.98 71.87
N GLU A 301 95.91 -81.66 70.73
CA GLU A 301 95.50 -83.09 70.60
C GLU A 301 96.38 -83.92 69.66
N GLU A 302 97.66 -84.08 70.02
CA GLU A 302 98.56 -85.09 69.40
C GLU A 302 99.55 -85.63 70.45
N LYS A 303 99.05 -86.50 71.37
CA LYS A 303 99.86 -87.31 72.32
C LYS A 303 99.01 -88.21 73.23
N ALA A 304 98.40 -89.28 72.71
CA ALA A 304 97.99 -90.44 73.51
C ALA A 304 97.54 -91.63 72.62
N ASN A 305 98.46 -92.54 72.27
CA ASN A 305 98.28 -93.99 72.43
C ASN A 305 99.49 -94.75 71.90
N GLU A 306 100.31 -95.25 72.82
CA GLU A 306 101.37 -96.20 72.55
C GLU A 306 101.16 -97.48 73.38
N LYS A 307 101.52 -98.62 72.80
CA LYS A 307 101.98 -99.85 73.47
C LYS A 307 101.07 -100.52 74.52
N LEU A 308 100.41 -101.59 74.08
CA LEU A 308 100.57 -102.96 74.61
C LEU A 308 100.05 -103.91 73.51
N LYS A 309 100.62 -105.09 73.22
CA LYS A 309 101.73 -105.82 73.83
C LYS A 309 102.28 -106.84 72.82
N VAL A 310 103.49 -106.62 72.27
CA VAL A 310 104.28 -107.70 71.66
C VAL A 310 105.18 -108.24 72.74
N GLU A 311 105.02 -109.50 73.15
CA GLU A 311 106.13 -110.29 73.71
C GLU A 311 105.79 -111.78 73.91
N PHE A 312 106.79 -112.63 73.59
CA PHE A 312 106.91 -114.09 73.79
C PHE A 312 105.85 -114.98 73.10
N GLU A 313 106.19 -115.83 72.12
CA GLU A 313 107.49 -116.25 71.56
C GLU A 313 108.52 -116.74 72.59
N ALA A 314 108.23 -117.89 73.24
CA ALA A 314 109.19 -119.00 73.46
C ALA A 314 108.63 -120.03 74.46
N ASN A 315 108.11 -121.15 73.96
CA ASN A 315 108.66 -122.48 74.28
C ASN A 315 107.86 -123.62 73.63
N THR A 316 108.38 -124.03 72.47
CA THR A 316 108.29 -125.39 71.92
C THR A 316 108.70 -126.44 72.97
N ILE A 317 108.38 -127.72 72.74
CA ILE A 317 108.78 -128.91 73.55
C ILE A 317 107.79 -129.35 74.66
N LEU A 318 106.48 -129.25 74.41
CA LEU A 318 105.51 -130.32 74.78
C LEU A 318 104.54 -130.65 73.61
N LEU A 319 104.96 -130.30 72.39
CA LEU A 319 104.13 -130.18 71.19
C LEU A 319 103.89 -131.52 70.45
N LYS A 320 103.67 -132.64 71.16
CA LYS A 320 103.33 -133.93 70.53
C LYS A 320 102.17 -134.72 71.15
N HIS A 321 101.71 -134.39 72.36
CA HIS A 321 100.52 -135.02 72.96
C HIS A 321 99.28 -134.10 72.99
N GLU A 322 99.49 -132.77 73.00
CA GLU A 322 98.43 -131.74 72.94
C GLU A 322 97.71 -131.71 71.58
N ILE A 323 98.43 -132.02 70.49
CA ILE A 323 97.95 -131.90 69.11
C ILE A 323 96.66 -132.69 68.89
N MET A 324 96.56 -133.91 69.42
CA MET A 324 95.40 -134.78 69.20
C MET A 324 94.12 -134.30 69.92
N ARG A 325 94.24 -133.55 71.03
CA ARG A 325 93.08 -132.93 71.71
C ARG A 325 92.66 -131.60 71.08
N LYS A 326 93.61 -130.83 70.52
CA LYS A 326 93.27 -129.53 69.91
C LYS A 326 92.61 -129.64 68.54
N THR A 327 92.80 -130.72 67.79
CA THR A 327 92.07 -130.96 66.53
C THR A 327 90.54 -131.00 66.74
N GLU A 328 90.06 -131.71 67.77
CA GLU A 328 88.62 -131.81 68.08
C GLU A 328 88.02 -130.49 68.59
N ALA A 329 88.83 -129.64 69.24
CA ALA A 329 88.41 -128.31 69.69
C ALA A 329 88.38 -127.30 68.52
N LEU A 330 89.35 -127.37 67.61
CA LEU A 330 89.37 -126.59 66.37
C LEU A 330 88.15 -126.88 65.50
N ASP A 331 87.78 -128.16 65.30
CA ASP A 331 86.59 -128.53 64.53
C ASP A 331 85.28 -127.94 65.06
N LYS A 332 85.18 -127.70 66.38
CA LYS A 332 84.03 -126.99 66.97
C LYS A 332 84.10 -125.50 66.73
N LEU A 333 85.26 -124.87 66.95
CA LEU A 333 85.47 -123.44 66.71
C LEU A 333 85.26 -123.06 65.24
N THR A 334 85.75 -123.88 64.31
CA THR A 334 85.56 -123.69 62.86
C THR A 334 84.08 -123.78 62.49
N LYS A 335 83.31 -124.70 63.07
CA LYS A 335 81.85 -124.79 62.87
C LYS A 335 81.09 -123.61 63.46
N GLU A 336 81.57 -123.03 64.56
CA GLU A 336 80.94 -121.87 65.21
C GLU A 336 81.27 -120.56 64.49
N HIS A 337 82.52 -120.39 64.05
CA HIS A 337 82.96 -119.29 63.18
C HIS A 337 82.29 -119.36 61.80
N GLN A 338 82.03 -120.57 61.27
CA GLN A 338 81.25 -120.75 60.04
C GLN A 338 79.81 -120.23 60.25
N LYS A 339 79.13 -120.65 61.33
CA LYS A 339 77.77 -120.16 61.67
C LYS A 339 77.70 -118.65 61.86
N GLN A 340 78.68 -118.04 62.54
CA GLN A 340 78.74 -116.59 62.72
C GLN A 340 79.03 -115.87 61.39
N GLY A 341 79.90 -116.43 60.54
CA GLY A 341 80.15 -115.91 59.19
C GLY A 341 78.92 -115.98 58.29
N ASP A 342 78.12 -117.04 58.40
CA ASP A 342 76.89 -117.19 57.63
C ASP A 342 75.76 -116.28 58.17
N ALA A 343 75.67 -116.07 59.50
CA ALA A 343 74.78 -115.07 60.09
C ALA A 343 75.17 -113.63 59.73
N TYR A 344 76.46 -113.32 59.65
CA TYR A 344 76.95 -112.00 59.22
C TYR A 344 76.60 -111.72 57.74
N LYS A 345 76.75 -112.71 56.85
CA LYS A 345 76.33 -112.60 55.45
C LYS A 345 74.82 -112.36 55.33
N GLU A 346 74.01 -113.07 56.12
CA GLU A 346 72.56 -112.89 56.12
C GLU A 346 72.16 -111.49 56.61
N LEU A 347 72.77 -110.99 57.69
CA LEU A 347 72.52 -109.63 58.18
C LEU A 347 73.01 -108.56 57.17
N GLN A 348 74.15 -108.79 56.52
CA GLN A 348 74.68 -107.93 55.46
C GLN A 348 73.74 -107.90 54.23
N LYS A 349 73.13 -109.03 53.88
CA LYS A 349 72.14 -109.14 52.81
C LYS A 349 70.85 -108.38 53.16
N GLN A 350 70.35 -108.52 54.38
CA GLN A 350 69.18 -107.76 54.87
C GLN A 350 69.45 -106.25 54.89
N LEU A 351 70.65 -105.82 55.28
CA LEU A 351 71.07 -104.41 55.20
C LEU A 351 71.15 -103.90 53.74
N GLN A 352 71.60 -104.74 52.80
CA GLN A 352 71.58 -104.40 51.37
C GLN A 352 70.16 -104.31 50.81
N GLU A 353 69.25 -105.22 51.19
CA GLU A 353 67.84 -105.19 50.79
C GLU A 353 67.11 -103.96 51.35
N ILE A 354 67.37 -103.58 52.61
CA ILE A 354 66.80 -102.38 53.23
C ILE A 354 67.37 -101.10 52.60
N ASN A 355 68.68 -101.03 52.33
CA ASN A 355 69.25 -99.86 51.63
C ASN A 355 68.71 -99.74 50.20
N ALA A 356 68.57 -100.86 49.47
CA ALA A 356 67.99 -100.85 48.13
C ALA A 356 66.51 -100.38 48.13
N SER A 357 65.71 -100.79 49.13
CA SER A 357 64.32 -100.31 49.23
C SER A 357 64.25 -98.85 49.69
N HIS A 358 65.15 -98.40 50.56
CA HIS A 358 65.27 -97.00 50.95
C HIS A 358 65.67 -96.10 49.77
N ASP A 359 66.63 -96.53 48.95
CA ASP A 359 67.05 -95.80 47.76
C ASP A 359 65.93 -95.73 46.71
N GLN A 360 65.18 -96.83 46.51
CA GLN A 360 63.96 -96.83 45.68
C GLN A 360 62.91 -95.85 46.20
N LEU A 361 62.55 -95.92 47.49
CA LEU A 361 61.54 -95.03 48.08
C LEU A 361 61.98 -93.55 48.05
N THR A 362 63.28 -93.29 48.20
CA THR A 362 63.87 -91.95 48.08
C THR A 362 63.83 -91.44 46.64
N GLN A 363 63.97 -92.33 45.64
CA GLN A 363 63.84 -91.99 44.24
C GLN A 363 62.38 -91.72 43.86
N GLU A 364 61.44 -92.59 44.26
CA GLU A 364 60.00 -92.37 44.09
C GLU A 364 59.54 -91.05 44.74
N PHE A 365 60.01 -90.73 45.95
CA PHE A 365 59.70 -89.46 46.60
C PHE A 365 60.21 -88.25 45.80
N LYS A 366 61.42 -88.31 45.24
CA LYS A 366 61.97 -87.24 44.38
C LYS A 366 61.18 -87.09 43.07
N GLU A 367 60.79 -88.20 42.46
CA GLU A 367 59.96 -88.20 41.24
C GLU A 367 58.58 -87.61 41.53
N LEU A 368 57.95 -87.98 42.64
CA LEU A 368 56.66 -87.42 43.08
C LEU A 368 56.76 -85.93 43.45
N GLN A 369 57.85 -85.51 44.09
CA GLN A 369 58.13 -84.11 44.40
C GLN A 369 58.33 -83.27 43.11
N ALA A 370 59.05 -83.81 42.12
CA ALA A 370 59.20 -83.18 40.81
C ALA A 370 57.87 -83.08 40.05
N GLN A 371 57.02 -84.11 40.12
CA GLN A 371 55.66 -84.08 39.57
C GLN A 371 54.79 -83.01 40.25
N HIS A 372 54.81 -82.91 41.58
CA HIS A 372 54.10 -81.86 42.32
C HIS A 372 54.55 -80.47 41.87
N SER A 373 55.86 -80.20 41.83
CA SER A 373 56.40 -78.91 41.38
C SER A 373 56.02 -78.59 39.92
N SER A 374 55.94 -79.59 39.06
CA SER A 374 55.49 -79.43 37.66
C SER A 374 54.01 -79.07 37.55
N VAL A 375 53.14 -79.76 38.32
CA VAL A 375 51.69 -79.49 38.36
C VAL A 375 51.40 -78.10 38.98
N GLU A 376 52.13 -77.73 40.03
CA GLU A 376 52.02 -76.45 40.71
C GLU A 376 52.45 -75.28 39.81
N ALA A 377 53.53 -75.46 39.03
CA ALA A 377 53.93 -74.51 37.99
C ALA A 377 52.87 -74.38 36.88
N ALA A 378 52.36 -75.50 36.36
CA ALA A 378 51.31 -75.50 35.33
C ALA A 378 50.02 -74.82 35.80
N TYR A 379 49.60 -75.07 37.04
CA TYR A 379 48.45 -74.41 37.65
C TYR A 379 48.65 -72.90 37.82
N SER A 380 49.85 -72.46 38.20
CA SER A 380 50.21 -71.04 38.26
C SER A 380 50.14 -70.36 36.89
N ASP A 381 50.65 -71.01 35.83
CA ASP A 381 50.58 -70.50 34.46
C ASP A 381 49.13 -70.44 33.94
N GLU A 382 48.30 -71.44 34.27
CA GLU A 382 46.89 -71.46 33.89
C GLU A 382 46.08 -70.38 34.63
N LEU A 383 46.34 -70.15 35.92
CA LEU A 383 45.76 -69.04 36.69
C LEU A 383 46.16 -67.67 36.11
N LEU A 384 47.42 -67.51 35.73
CA LEU A 384 47.92 -66.28 35.08
C LEU A 384 47.26 -66.07 33.71
N ASN A 385 47.05 -67.13 32.93
CA ASN A 385 46.35 -67.04 31.65
C ASN A 385 44.86 -66.74 31.82
N ALA A 386 44.19 -67.31 32.83
CA ALA A 386 42.81 -66.96 33.18
C ALA A 386 42.68 -65.47 33.54
N ALA A 387 43.62 -64.93 34.32
CA ALA A 387 43.67 -63.50 34.65
C ALA A 387 43.87 -62.61 33.41
N LYS A 388 44.77 -62.99 32.48
CA LYS A 388 44.97 -62.27 31.20
C LYS A 388 43.69 -62.29 30.33
N LEU A 389 43.06 -63.46 30.19
CA LEU A 389 41.81 -63.63 29.45
C LEU A 389 40.68 -62.80 30.06
N HIS A 390 40.58 -62.75 31.39
CA HIS A 390 39.57 -61.93 32.06
C HIS A 390 39.81 -60.43 31.83
N SER A 391 41.07 -59.97 31.91
CA SER A 391 41.44 -58.59 31.55
C SER A 391 41.04 -58.25 30.11
N GLN A 392 41.38 -59.11 29.15
CA GLN A 392 41.00 -58.91 27.74
C GLN A 392 39.48 -58.91 27.53
N LEU A 393 38.74 -59.75 28.25
CA LEU A 393 37.27 -59.76 28.20
C LEU A 393 36.67 -58.44 28.71
N THR A 394 37.20 -57.90 29.83
CA THR A 394 36.75 -56.61 30.35
C THR A 394 37.08 -55.45 29.41
N GLU A 395 38.25 -55.47 28.76
CA GLU A 395 38.64 -54.49 27.75
C GLU A 395 37.72 -54.55 26.52
N LEU A 396 37.41 -55.74 26.01
CA LEU A 396 36.46 -55.95 24.91
C LEU A 396 35.03 -55.51 25.25
N GLN A 397 34.58 -55.71 26.50
CA GLN A 397 33.29 -55.19 26.97
C GLN A 397 33.29 -53.65 27.00
N LEU A 398 34.37 -53.04 27.51
CA LEU A 398 34.50 -51.58 27.59
C LEU A 398 34.54 -50.97 26.18
N LEU A 399 35.31 -51.55 25.26
CA LEU A 399 35.33 -51.17 23.84
C LEU A 399 33.95 -51.33 23.17
N ARG A 400 33.20 -52.40 23.45
CA ARG A 400 31.81 -52.54 22.97
C ARG A 400 30.91 -51.42 23.47
N THR A 401 30.95 -51.10 24.77
CA THR A 401 30.14 -50.00 25.33
C THR A 401 30.52 -48.65 24.73
N GLN A 402 31.81 -48.40 24.52
CA GLN A 402 32.30 -47.20 23.86
C GLN A 402 31.84 -47.12 22.40
N ASN A 403 31.85 -48.24 21.67
CA ASN A 403 31.40 -48.27 20.28
C ASN A 403 29.90 -47.99 20.17
N THR A 404 29.06 -48.59 21.03
CA THR A 404 27.62 -48.30 21.04
C THR A 404 27.30 -46.84 21.41
N ILE A 405 28.08 -46.22 22.30
CA ILE A 405 27.96 -44.78 22.61
C ILE A 405 28.37 -43.92 21.40
N ASN A 406 29.40 -44.34 20.67
CA ASN A 406 29.84 -43.63 19.46
C ASN A 406 28.82 -43.78 18.31
N GLU A 407 28.21 -44.94 18.14
CA GLU A 407 27.12 -45.18 17.17
C GLU A 407 25.89 -44.32 17.47
N GLN A 408 25.50 -44.20 18.75
CA GLN A 408 24.41 -43.30 19.17
C GLN A 408 24.73 -41.83 18.86
N LYS A 409 25.93 -41.35 19.22
CA LYS A 409 26.37 -39.98 18.89
C LYS A 409 26.42 -39.71 17.39
N LEU A 410 26.84 -40.71 16.60
CA LEU A 410 26.87 -40.59 15.14
C LEU A 410 25.45 -40.46 14.57
N ALA A 411 24.47 -41.21 15.10
CA ALA A 411 23.07 -41.11 14.72
C ALA A 411 22.45 -39.76 15.16
N GLU A 412 22.78 -39.25 16.35
CA GLU A 412 22.35 -37.93 16.84
C GLU A 412 22.88 -36.80 15.95
N GLU A 413 24.18 -36.81 15.61
CA GLU A 413 24.75 -35.80 14.71
C GLU A 413 24.26 -35.95 13.26
N GLN A 414 23.98 -37.16 12.78
CA GLN A 414 23.33 -37.36 11.47
C GLN A 414 21.91 -36.78 11.44
N ALA A 415 21.10 -37.01 12.48
CA ALA A 415 19.77 -36.41 12.59
C ALA A 415 19.84 -34.88 12.68
N ARG A 416 20.85 -34.33 13.38
CA ARG A 416 21.11 -32.90 13.44
C ARG A 416 21.51 -32.31 12.10
N VAL A 417 22.37 -33.00 11.34
CA VAL A 417 22.75 -32.58 9.98
C VAL A 417 21.53 -32.55 9.07
N GLN A 418 20.70 -33.61 9.07
CA GLN A 418 19.45 -33.64 8.29
C GLN A 418 18.49 -32.50 8.67
N GLN A 419 18.38 -32.16 9.96
CA GLN A 419 17.56 -31.03 10.41
C GLN A 419 18.12 -29.67 9.92
N LEU A 420 19.45 -29.50 9.91
CA LEU A 420 20.11 -28.31 9.39
C LEU A 420 19.98 -28.21 7.86
N GLU A 421 20.10 -29.31 7.13
CA GLU A 421 19.88 -29.39 5.68
C GLU A 421 18.44 -29.05 5.32
N ALA A 422 17.45 -29.59 6.04
CA ALA A 422 16.04 -29.25 5.85
C ALA A 422 15.77 -27.75 6.12
N SER A 423 16.33 -27.20 7.20
CA SER A 423 16.22 -25.77 7.50
C SER A 423 16.92 -24.88 6.47
N ALA A 424 18.06 -25.33 5.90
CA ALA A 424 18.74 -24.61 4.84
C ALA A 424 17.88 -24.55 3.57
N LEU A 425 17.31 -25.70 3.14
CA LEU A 425 16.40 -25.77 2.00
C LEU A 425 15.14 -24.90 2.18
N GLU A 426 14.57 -24.85 3.39
CA GLU A 426 13.46 -23.95 3.71
C GLU A 426 13.87 -22.47 3.56
N THR A 427 15.05 -22.08 4.06
CA THR A 427 15.55 -20.72 3.88
C THR A 427 15.93 -20.37 2.44
N GLU A 428 16.38 -21.34 1.63
CA GLU A 428 16.63 -21.14 0.20
C GLU A 428 15.32 -20.90 -0.56
N ALA A 429 14.27 -21.68 -0.26
CA ALA A 429 12.93 -21.48 -0.84
C ALA A 429 12.32 -20.11 -0.45
N ASP A 430 12.50 -19.67 0.79
CA ASP A 430 12.10 -18.32 1.23
C ASP A 430 12.88 -17.21 0.49
N LEU A 431 14.18 -17.41 0.28
CA LEU A 431 15.01 -16.47 -0.49
C LEU A 431 14.58 -16.40 -1.96
N GLU A 432 14.22 -17.51 -2.59
CA GLU A 432 13.67 -17.53 -3.95
C GLU A 432 12.33 -16.78 -4.03
N GLN A 433 11.42 -17.00 -3.09
CA GLN A 433 10.15 -16.25 -3.01
C GLN A 433 10.37 -14.74 -2.82
N LEU A 434 11.36 -14.34 -2.00
CA LEU A 434 11.73 -12.94 -1.83
C LEU A 434 12.35 -12.34 -3.10
N GLN A 435 13.11 -13.11 -3.87
CA GLN A 435 13.62 -12.69 -5.18
C GLN A 435 12.49 -12.50 -6.20
N GLN A 436 11.51 -13.41 -6.25
CA GLN A 436 10.32 -13.29 -7.11
C GLN A 436 9.52 -12.03 -6.76
N LYS A 437 9.17 -11.83 -5.49
CA LYS A 437 8.47 -10.62 -5.01
C LYS A 437 9.24 -9.33 -5.30
N LYS A 438 10.58 -9.36 -5.19
CA LYS A 438 11.44 -8.23 -5.58
C LYS A 438 11.36 -7.96 -7.09
N GLN A 439 11.33 -8.98 -7.93
CA GLN A 439 11.21 -8.85 -9.38
C GLN A 439 9.83 -8.30 -9.79
N GLU A 440 8.75 -8.76 -9.16
CA GLU A 440 7.40 -8.22 -9.33
C GLU A 440 7.33 -6.73 -8.96
N LEU A 441 7.85 -6.35 -7.78
CA LEU A 441 7.92 -4.95 -7.34
C LEU A 441 8.74 -4.07 -8.30
N LEU A 442 9.81 -4.62 -8.89
CA LEU A 442 10.59 -3.91 -9.92
C LEU A 442 9.82 -3.77 -11.25
N SER A 443 9.01 -4.77 -11.65
CA SER A 443 8.13 -4.64 -12.82
C SER A 443 7.06 -3.58 -12.60
N ILE A 444 6.36 -3.62 -11.46
CA ILE A 444 5.35 -2.64 -11.07
C ILE A 444 5.96 -1.23 -11.01
N ASN A 445 7.17 -1.08 -10.46
CA ASN A 445 7.85 0.20 -10.39
C ASN A 445 8.24 0.73 -11.79
N LYS A 446 8.68 -0.16 -12.70
CA LYS A 446 8.95 0.18 -14.10
C LYS A 446 7.66 0.61 -14.83
N GLU A 447 6.58 -0.17 -14.73
CA GLU A 447 5.29 0.12 -15.35
C GLU A 447 4.70 1.45 -14.84
N MET A 448 4.78 1.70 -13.53
CA MET A 448 4.36 2.96 -12.93
C MET A 448 5.23 4.13 -13.40
N SER A 449 6.55 3.94 -13.54
CA SER A 449 7.45 4.96 -14.09
C SER A 449 7.15 5.27 -15.55
N GLU A 450 6.89 4.25 -16.38
CA GLU A 450 6.47 4.43 -17.77
C GLU A 450 5.13 5.16 -17.87
N LEU A 451 4.18 4.87 -16.98
CA LEU A 451 2.88 5.56 -16.93
C LEU A 451 3.05 7.02 -16.50
N ILE A 452 3.88 7.31 -15.49
CA ILE A 452 4.20 8.69 -15.07
C ILE A 452 4.80 9.49 -16.23
N VAL A 453 5.76 8.93 -16.97
CA VAL A 453 6.36 9.60 -18.13
C VAL A 453 5.36 9.83 -19.26
N LYS A 454 4.46 8.87 -19.54
CA LYS A 454 3.37 9.05 -20.52
C LYS A 454 2.42 10.18 -20.10
N LEU A 455 1.94 10.15 -18.85
CA LEU A 455 1.05 11.20 -18.32
C LEU A 455 1.72 12.58 -18.28
N GLN A 456 3.01 12.68 -17.93
CA GLN A 456 3.75 13.94 -18.01
C GLN A 456 3.84 14.47 -19.45
N ASN A 457 4.06 13.60 -20.43
CA ASN A 457 4.05 13.97 -21.85
C ASN A 457 2.67 14.46 -22.30
N ASP A 458 1.60 13.73 -21.95
CA ASP A 458 0.22 14.11 -22.27
C ASP A 458 -0.17 15.45 -21.63
N ILE A 459 0.26 15.71 -20.38
CA ILE A 459 0.09 17.01 -19.71
C ILE A 459 0.84 18.11 -20.46
N CYS A 460 2.13 17.95 -20.78
CA CYS A 460 2.89 18.95 -21.54
C CYS A 460 2.28 19.22 -22.93
N LEU A 461 1.76 18.20 -23.61
CA LEU A 461 1.06 18.34 -24.88
C LEU A 461 -0.28 19.08 -24.73
N ALA A 462 -1.02 18.82 -23.66
CA ALA A 462 -2.26 19.54 -23.34
C ALA A 462 -1.99 21.01 -22.97
N GLU A 463 -0.98 21.28 -22.16
CA GLU A 463 -0.52 22.63 -21.79
C GLU A 463 -0.08 23.42 -23.03
N SER A 464 0.71 22.82 -23.92
CA SER A 464 1.14 23.46 -25.18
C SER A 464 -0.06 23.81 -26.08
N LYS A 465 -1.03 22.91 -26.21
CA LYS A 465 -2.28 23.17 -26.95
C LYS A 465 -3.11 24.27 -26.30
N ALA A 466 -3.24 24.27 -24.97
CA ALA A 466 -3.97 25.28 -24.22
C ALA A 466 -3.32 26.67 -24.39
N GLN A 467 -1.99 26.77 -24.31
CA GLN A 467 -1.25 28.01 -24.57
C GLN A 467 -1.44 28.51 -26.01
N GLY A 468 -1.44 27.60 -27.00
CA GLY A 468 -1.73 27.93 -28.40
C GLY A 468 -3.12 28.52 -28.60
N LEU A 469 -4.15 27.86 -28.05
CA LEU A 469 -5.54 28.34 -28.10
C LEU A 469 -5.74 29.64 -27.30
N GLU A 470 -5.00 29.85 -26.21
CA GLU A 470 -5.05 31.10 -25.45
C GLU A 470 -4.43 32.26 -26.25
N ALA A 471 -3.32 32.01 -26.97
CA ALA A 471 -2.69 32.98 -27.86
C ALA A 471 -3.61 33.35 -29.04
N GLU A 472 -4.23 32.35 -29.68
CA GLU A 472 -5.24 32.56 -30.74
C GLU A 472 -6.45 33.35 -30.20
N SER A 473 -6.97 33.00 -29.02
CA SER A 473 -8.06 33.73 -28.38
C SER A 473 -7.70 35.19 -28.07
N LYS A 474 -6.45 35.47 -27.67
CA LYS A 474 -5.93 36.84 -27.46
C LYS A 474 -5.87 37.61 -28.78
N LEU A 475 -5.39 36.99 -29.86
CA LEU A 475 -5.30 37.59 -31.18
C LEU A 475 -6.70 37.89 -31.75
N LEU A 476 -7.62 36.93 -31.74
CA LEU A 476 -9.01 37.12 -32.18
C LEU A 476 -9.75 38.20 -31.37
N LYS A 477 -9.47 38.32 -30.07
CA LYS A 477 -10.00 39.44 -29.24
C LYS A 477 -9.43 40.79 -29.65
N GLN A 478 -8.14 40.87 -29.99
CA GLN A 478 -7.54 42.11 -30.50
C GLN A 478 -8.11 42.47 -31.87
N GLU A 479 -8.20 41.53 -32.80
CA GLU A 479 -8.82 41.74 -34.11
C GLU A 479 -10.26 42.23 -33.96
N LYS A 480 -11.07 41.55 -33.15
CA LYS A 480 -12.45 42.00 -32.86
C LYS A 480 -12.47 43.44 -32.36
N LEU A 481 -11.65 43.80 -31.38
CA LEU A 481 -11.58 45.19 -30.88
C LEU A 481 -11.19 46.20 -31.98
N THR A 482 -10.31 45.83 -32.92
CA THR A 482 -9.99 46.71 -34.06
C THR A 482 -11.14 46.84 -35.06
N TYR A 483 -11.95 45.80 -35.26
CA TYR A 483 -13.16 45.87 -36.08
C TYR A 483 -14.26 46.68 -35.38
N ASP A 484 -14.54 46.43 -34.10
CA ASP A 484 -15.50 47.18 -33.28
C ASP A 484 -15.16 48.69 -33.30
N ALA A 485 -13.86 49.04 -33.20
CA ALA A 485 -13.40 50.43 -33.32
C ALA A 485 -13.65 51.05 -34.71
N LYS A 486 -13.38 50.31 -35.80
CA LYS A 486 -13.67 50.76 -37.17
C LYS A 486 -15.17 50.91 -37.43
N TYR A 487 -16.00 50.02 -36.88
CA TYR A 487 -17.46 50.13 -36.96
C TYR A 487 -17.94 51.39 -36.25
N ALA A 488 -17.48 51.66 -35.03
CA ALA A 488 -17.82 52.88 -34.29
C ALA A 488 -17.33 54.16 -35.02
N GLU A 489 -16.18 54.12 -35.68
CA GLU A 489 -15.70 55.23 -36.51
C GLU A 489 -16.59 55.47 -37.74
N LEU A 490 -16.98 54.41 -38.46
CA LEU A 490 -17.89 54.49 -39.61
C LEU A 490 -19.29 54.95 -39.21
N GLU A 491 -19.82 54.50 -38.07
CA GLU A 491 -21.10 54.98 -37.51
C GLU A 491 -21.03 56.48 -37.17
N LEU A 492 -19.91 56.95 -36.60
CA LEU A 492 -19.68 58.37 -36.32
C LEU A 492 -19.59 59.20 -37.61
N GLN A 493 -18.86 58.72 -38.62
CA GLN A 493 -18.76 59.37 -39.94
C GLN A 493 -20.13 59.47 -40.62
N LEU A 494 -20.90 58.37 -40.64
CA LEU A 494 -22.24 58.35 -41.22
C LEU A 494 -23.23 59.24 -40.46
N SER A 495 -23.12 59.32 -39.13
CA SER A 495 -23.89 60.29 -38.33
C SER A 495 -23.50 61.74 -38.61
N ALA A 496 -22.22 62.01 -38.88
CA ALA A 496 -21.75 63.36 -39.21
C ALA A 496 -22.24 63.79 -40.60
N GLU A 497 -22.10 62.94 -41.62
CA GLU A 497 -22.66 63.19 -42.96
C GLU A 497 -24.19 63.37 -42.91
N ALA A 498 -24.91 62.55 -42.13
CA ALA A 498 -26.35 62.70 -41.96
C ALA A 498 -26.72 64.07 -41.34
N SER A 499 -25.92 64.58 -40.39
CA SER A 499 -26.10 65.92 -39.82
C SER A 499 -25.83 67.02 -40.85
N GLU A 500 -24.70 66.94 -41.55
CA GLU A 500 -24.33 67.91 -42.58
C GLU A 500 -25.38 67.97 -43.70
N LYS A 501 -25.85 66.82 -44.20
CA LYS A 501 -26.93 66.75 -45.19
C LYS A 501 -28.26 67.27 -44.65
N ASN A 502 -28.52 67.16 -43.36
CA ASN A 502 -29.70 67.76 -42.74
C ASN A 502 -29.57 69.29 -42.64
N GLU A 503 -28.39 69.81 -42.31
CA GLU A 503 -28.09 71.24 -42.29
C GLU A 503 -28.17 71.86 -43.70
N GLU A 504 -27.62 71.20 -44.72
CA GLU A 504 -27.79 71.56 -46.14
C GLU A 504 -29.27 71.63 -46.53
N ARG A 505 -30.06 70.60 -46.19
CA ARG A 505 -31.52 70.57 -46.47
C ARG A 505 -32.24 71.73 -45.77
N GLN A 506 -31.90 72.04 -44.52
CA GLN A 506 -32.47 73.18 -43.80
C GLN A 506 -32.07 74.52 -44.42
N LEU A 507 -30.82 74.68 -44.87
CA LEU A 507 -30.35 75.88 -45.55
C LEU A 507 -31.04 76.07 -46.89
N LEU A 508 -31.23 74.99 -47.67
CA LEU A 508 -31.97 74.99 -48.92
C LEU A 508 -33.45 75.32 -48.69
N ALA A 509 -34.09 74.75 -47.67
CA ALA A 509 -35.47 75.06 -47.29
C ALA A 509 -35.64 76.54 -46.89
N LYS A 510 -34.70 77.11 -46.12
CA LYS A 510 -34.67 78.54 -45.78
C LYS A 510 -34.57 79.40 -47.04
N ARG A 511 -33.56 79.16 -47.90
CA ARG A 511 -33.36 79.88 -49.18
C ARG A 511 -34.58 79.77 -50.11
N LEU A 512 -35.22 78.61 -50.15
CA LEU A 512 -36.44 78.39 -50.93
C LEU A 512 -37.59 79.21 -50.36
N SER A 513 -37.80 79.20 -49.04
CA SER A 513 -38.84 80.03 -48.39
C SER A 513 -38.61 81.54 -48.57
N GLU A 514 -37.35 82.00 -48.57
CA GLU A 514 -36.96 83.38 -48.85
C GLU A 514 -37.26 83.76 -50.31
N LYS A 515 -36.91 82.88 -51.27
CA LYS A 515 -37.28 83.06 -52.68
C LYS A 515 -38.78 83.07 -52.90
N THR A 516 -39.54 82.19 -52.23
CA THR A 516 -41.01 82.15 -52.33
C THR A 516 -41.62 83.45 -51.80
N LYS A 517 -41.18 83.94 -50.63
CA LYS A 517 -41.64 85.24 -50.09
C LYS A 517 -41.29 86.42 -51.00
N LEU A 518 -40.10 86.43 -51.60
CA LEU A 518 -39.71 87.45 -52.58
C LEU A 518 -40.58 87.37 -53.83
N TYR A 519 -40.86 86.16 -54.34
CA TYR A 519 -41.74 85.93 -55.48
C TYR A 519 -43.17 86.42 -55.19
N GLU A 520 -43.75 86.05 -54.04
CA GLU A 520 -45.06 86.52 -53.58
C GLU A 520 -45.11 88.05 -53.48
N LEU A 521 -44.07 88.68 -52.92
CA LEU A 521 -43.98 90.15 -52.85
C LEU A 521 -43.86 90.80 -54.24
N THR A 522 -43.08 90.24 -55.16
CA THR A 522 -42.98 90.75 -56.54
C THR A 522 -44.27 90.54 -57.32
N LYS A 523 -44.97 89.43 -57.09
CA LYS A 523 -46.28 89.14 -57.69
C LYS A 523 -47.33 90.13 -57.19
N GLY A 524 -47.44 90.35 -55.87
CA GLY A 524 -48.37 91.36 -55.32
C GLY A 524 -48.07 92.78 -55.81
N LYS A 525 -46.80 93.14 -56.05
CA LYS A 525 -46.44 94.41 -56.70
C LYS A 525 -46.87 94.46 -58.17
N LEU A 526 -46.72 93.36 -58.92
CA LEU A 526 -47.17 93.26 -60.30
C LEU A 526 -48.70 93.36 -60.38
N ASP A 527 -49.42 92.63 -59.53
CA ASP A 527 -50.89 92.66 -59.44
C ASP A 527 -51.39 94.08 -59.13
N ASN A 528 -50.73 94.81 -58.22
CA ASN A 528 -51.03 96.22 -57.95
C ASN A 528 -50.79 97.14 -59.17
N VAL A 529 -49.63 97.02 -59.83
CA VAL A 529 -49.31 97.83 -61.03
C VAL A 529 -50.25 97.50 -62.19
N GLN A 530 -50.67 96.24 -62.33
CA GLN A 530 -51.66 95.84 -63.30
C GLN A 530 -53.04 96.43 -62.97
N GLY A 531 -53.47 96.39 -61.71
CA GLY A 531 -54.70 97.07 -61.26
C GLY A 531 -54.67 98.59 -61.48
N ASP A 532 -53.54 99.24 -61.22
CA ASP A 532 -53.33 100.67 -61.50
C ASP A 532 -53.36 100.96 -63.02
N PHE A 533 -52.78 100.07 -63.84
CA PHE A 533 -52.82 100.16 -65.29
C PHE A 533 -54.25 99.98 -65.82
N GLU A 534 -54.99 98.97 -65.37
CA GLU A 534 -56.40 98.74 -65.72
C GLU A 534 -57.28 99.91 -65.27
N ALA A 535 -57.07 100.45 -64.07
CA ALA A 535 -57.76 101.66 -63.60
C ALA A 535 -57.43 102.89 -64.45
N THR A 536 -56.17 103.02 -64.91
CA THR A 536 -55.75 104.11 -65.80
C THR A 536 -56.29 103.92 -67.22
N GLN A 537 -56.36 102.69 -67.71
CA GLN A 537 -57.00 102.32 -68.98
C GLN A 537 -58.51 102.62 -68.92
N HIS A 538 -59.19 102.31 -67.81
CA HIS A 538 -60.59 102.66 -67.60
C HIS A 538 -60.82 104.18 -67.53
N LYS A 539 -59.95 104.94 -66.86
CA LYS A 539 -59.98 106.41 -66.89
C LYS A 539 -59.80 106.94 -68.32
N ASN A 540 -58.79 106.47 -69.04
CA ASN A 540 -58.53 106.86 -70.43
C ASN A 540 -59.67 106.46 -71.37
N ALA A 541 -60.27 105.28 -71.21
CA ALA A 541 -61.44 104.85 -71.97
C ALA A 541 -62.69 105.68 -71.65
N THR A 542 -62.80 106.20 -70.43
CA THR A 542 -63.88 107.13 -70.03
C THR A 542 -63.66 108.52 -70.64
N LEU A 543 -62.43 109.04 -70.56
CA LEU A 543 -62.04 110.29 -71.23
C LEU A 543 -62.21 110.20 -72.75
N LEU A 544 -61.86 109.07 -73.38
CA LEU A 544 -62.11 108.82 -74.80
C LEU A 544 -63.62 108.81 -75.12
N LYS A 545 -64.46 108.20 -74.26
CA LYS A 545 -65.93 108.26 -74.42
C LYS A 545 -66.48 109.68 -74.27
N GLU A 546 -65.89 110.51 -73.42
CA GLU A 546 -66.25 111.92 -73.27
C GLU A 546 -65.81 112.76 -74.46
N LEU A 547 -64.55 112.67 -74.88
CA LEU A 547 -64.03 113.26 -76.11
C LEU A 547 -64.81 112.81 -77.36
N GLN A 548 -65.25 111.55 -77.41
CA GLN A 548 -66.07 111.02 -78.51
C GLN A 548 -67.52 111.55 -78.46
N ARG A 549 -68.08 111.78 -77.27
CA ARG A 549 -69.35 112.52 -77.09
C ARG A 549 -69.21 113.99 -77.48
N GLU A 550 -68.09 114.64 -77.21
CA GLU A 550 -67.81 116.01 -77.64
C GLU A 550 -67.62 116.09 -79.16
N LEU A 551 -66.84 115.19 -79.76
CA LEU A 551 -66.73 115.06 -81.22
C LEU A 551 -68.08 114.76 -81.88
N GLN A 552 -68.97 114.00 -81.23
CA GLN A 552 -70.35 113.80 -81.73
C GLN A 552 -71.23 115.05 -81.59
N LYS A 553 -71.03 115.91 -80.59
CA LYS A 553 -71.69 117.23 -80.51
C LYS A 553 -71.24 118.13 -81.66
N TYR A 554 -69.95 118.13 -82.01
CA TYR A 554 -69.41 118.92 -83.13
C TYR A 554 -69.69 118.33 -84.52
N LYS A 555 -70.01 117.03 -84.64
CA LYS A 555 -70.40 116.39 -85.92
C LYS A 555 -71.84 116.66 -86.37
N ARG A 556 -72.62 117.50 -85.65
CA ARG A 556 -73.99 117.86 -86.00
C ARG A 556 -74.10 119.27 -86.61
N GLY A 557 -73.17 119.59 -87.51
CA GLY A 557 -73.16 120.79 -88.33
C GLY A 557 -71.94 120.82 -89.25
N ILE A 558 -72.14 121.17 -90.53
CA ILE A 558 -71.12 121.27 -91.60
C ILE A 558 -70.69 119.92 -92.26
N VAL A 559 -71.55 119.48 -93.18
CA VAL A 559 -71.30 119.38 -94.65
C VAL A 559 -70.04 118.67 -95.17
N ASP A 560 -70.30 117.62 -95.98
CA ASP A 560 -69.59 117.06 -97.15
C ASP A 560 -68.05 117.01 -97.24
N THR A 561 -67.52 115.79 -97.38
CA THR A 561 -66.67 115.41 -98.53
C THR A 561 -66.60 113.89 -98.70
N LYS A 562 -66.46 113.44 -99.97
CA LYS A 562 -66.41 112.02 -100.40
C LYS A 562 -64.95 111.64 -100.84
N PRO A 563 -64.63 110.40 -101.24
CA PRO A 563 -63.60 109.61 -100.54
C PRO A 563 -62.29 109.40 -101.32
N LEU A 564 -61.19 109.19 -100.59
CA LEU A 564 -59.94 108.51 -100.97
C LEU A 564 -59.23 108.12 -99.63
N GLY A 565 -58.40 107.08 -99.52
CA GLY A 565 -57.79 106.19 -100.49
C GLY A 565 -56.32 105.94 -100.09
N TYR A 566 -55.83 104.69 -100.18
CA TYR A 566 -54.52 104.20 -99.68
C TYR A 566 -54.40 104.06 -98.14
N CYS A 567 -53.61 103.12 -97.60
CA CYS A 567 -52.57 102.31 -98.25
C CYS A 567 -52.73 100.78 -98.05
N SER A 568 -52.41 100.03 -99.11
CA SER A 568 -52.19 98.58 -99.09
C SER A 568 -50.76 98.27 -98.62
N ASN A 569 -50.56 97.07 -98.04
CA ASN A 569 -49.30 96.57 -97.47
C ASN A 569 -48.94 97.28 -96.13
N CYS A 570 -48.50 96.59 -95.08
CA CYS A 570 -47.78 95.32 -95.09
C CYS A 570 -48.59 94.13 -94.59
N GLN A 571 -48.43 93.02 -95.30
CA GLN A 571 -49.12 91.75 -95.09
C GLN A 571 -48.08 90.67 -94.72
N GLN A 572 -48.42 89.85 -93.73
CA GLN A 572 -47.90 88.49 -93.46
C GLN A 572 -46.38 88.27 -93.25
N ALA A 573 -46.06 87.80 -92.05
CA ALA A 573 -45.29 86.56 -91.92
C ALA A 573 -45.87 85.70 -90.78
N LEU A 574 -46.56 84.62 -91.21
CA LEU A 574 -46.71 83.30 -90.57
C LEU A 574 -46.71 83.22 -89.03
N ASN A 575 -47.87 83.02 -88.40
CA ASN A 575 -48.55 81.73 -88.18
C ASN A 575 -47.78 80.73 -87.29
N GLY A 576 -48.36 80.47 -86.11
CA GLY A 576 -47.95 79.45 -85.15
C GLY A 576 -49.00 79.31 -84.05
N TYR A 577 -50.13 78.67 -84.37
CA TYR A 577 -51.08 78.11 -83.40
C TYR A 577 -50.37 77.04 -82.53
N THR A 578 -50.79 76.63 -81.33
CA THR A 578 -52.10 76.61 -80.64
C THR A 578 -51.95 77.12 -79.18
N ALA A 579 -52.96 77.70 -78.52
CA ALA A 579 -54.02 77.02 -77.73
C ALA A 579 -53.50 75.85 -76.87
N GLU A 580 -53.82 75.71 -75.57
CA GLU A 580 -55.08 76.06 -74.89
C GLU A 580 -54.96 76.60 -73.44
N GLN A 581 -56.02 77.27 -73.02
CA GLN A 581 -56.50 77.52 -71.64
C GLN A 581 -57.94 76.88 -71.60
N PRO A 582 -58.65 76.69 -70.45
CA PRO A 582 -58.36 77.16 -69.08
C PRO A 582 -58.83 76.22 -67.92
N GLN A 583 -58.73 76.72 -66.66
CA GLN A 583 -59.60 76.38 -65.49
C GLN A 583 -59.52 74.92 -64.92
N GLN A 584 -59.88 74.58 -63.67
CA GLN A 584 -60.33 75.34 -62.47
C GLN A 584 -60.10 74.52 -61.16
N GLN A 585 -60.29 75.21 -60.01
CA GLN A 585 -60.83 74.71 -58.73
C GLN A 585 -60.03 73.88 -57.67
N GLN A 586 -60.10 74.43 -56.45
CA GLN A 586 -60.41 73.84 -55.12
C GLN A 586 -59.46 72.90 -54.34
N LEU A 587 -58.96 73.45 -53.22
CA LEU A 587 -59.19 73.01 -51.83
C LEU A 587 -59.41 71.51 -51.53
N GLN A 588 -58.53 70.91 -50.69
CA GLN A 588 -58.94 70.38 -49.38
C GLN A 588 -57.77 70.14 -48.39
N LEU A 589 -58.07 70.03 -47.09
CA LEU A 589 -57.12 69.75 -45.99
C LEU A 589 -57.16 68.27 -45.52
N GLN A 590 -56.01 67.74 -45.11
CA GLN A 590 -55.81 66.74 -44.03
C GLN A 590 -54.30 66.70 -43.71
N GLN A 591 -53.74 66.83 -42.51
CA GLN A 591 -54.09 66.56 -41.11
C GLN A 591 -53.93 65.09 -40.63
N GLN A 592 -52.77 64.78 -40.03
CA GLN A 592 -52.53 64.04 -38.75
C GLN A 592 -50.99 63.98 -38.54
N GLN A 593 -50.37 64.39 -37.41
CA GLN A 593 -50.48 64.07 -35.97
C GLN A 593 -49.66 62.85 -35.47
N SER A 594 -48.50 63.13 -34.87
CA SER A 594 -47.99 62.54 -33.60
C SER A 594 -46.75 63.34 -33.14
N LEU A 595 -46.67 63.89 -31.92
CA LEU A 595 -46.20 63.24 -30.67
C LEU A 595 -44.76 62.68 -30.82
N ARG A 596 -43.75 62.96 -29.99
CA ARG A 596 -43.69 63.60 -28.64
C ARG A 596 -42.25 64.00 -28.23
N THR A 597 -42.15 64.89 -27.23
CA THR A 597 -41.10 65.04 -26.17
C THR A 597 -39.59 65.13 -26.44
N HIS A 598 -39.05 66.30 -26.08
CA HIS A 598 -37.79 66.61 -25.38
C HIS A 598 -36.87 65.50 -24.81
N SER A 599 -35.57 65.61 -25.11
CA SER A 599 -34.39 65.66 -24.19
C SER A 599 -33.15 65.99 -25.06
N ARG A 600 -32.28 67.01 -24.85
CA ARG A 600 -31.44 67.36 -23.67
C ARG A 600 -30.55 66.18 -23.24
N THR A 601 -29.50 65.82 -23.99
CA THR A 601 -28.15 66.44 -24.14
C THR A 601 -27.30 66.45 -22.85
N SER A 602 -26.07 65.95 -22.98
CA SER A 602 -24.87 66.18 -22.13
C SER A 602 -24.80 65.51 -20.74
N SER A 603 -23.63 65.19 -20.15
CA SER A 603 -22.30 64.69 -20.61
C SER A 603 -21.35 64.65 -19.39
N GLN A 604 -20.17 64.01 -19.51
CA GLN A 604 -19.00 64.08 -18.59
C GLN A 604 -19.18 63.36 -17.24
N SER A 605 -18.39 62.37 -16.81
CA SER A 605 -16.93 62.09 -16.79
C SER A 605 -16.19 62.64 -15.56
N SER A 606 -15.74 61.76 -14.66
CA SER A 606 -14.72 62.07 -13.64
C SER A 606 -14.00 60.82 -13.06
N VAL A 607 -12.76 60.63 -13.53
CA VAL A 607 -11.53 60.23 -12.79
C VAL A 607 -11.50 59.18 -11.64
N HIS A 608 -10.52 58.26 -11.79
CA HIS A 608 -9.38 57.96 -10.87
C HIS A 608 -9.23 56.56 -10.19
N ASN A 609 -8.05 55.96 -10.49
CA ASN A 609 -7.13 55.16 -9.65
C ASN A 609 -7.43 53.72 -9.13
N GLY A 610 -6.35 52.92 -9.08
CA GLY A 610 -6.20 51.70 -8.26
C GLY A 610 -6.40 50.38 -9.05
N SER A 611 -5.40 49.83 -9.76
CA SER A 611 -4.23 49.09 -9.24
C SER A 611 -4.54 47.73 -8.60
N ARG A 612 -3.91 46.67 -9.14
CA ARG A 612 -3.77 45.28 -8.63
C ARG A 612 -5.02 44.39 -8.63
N ARG A 613 -5.06 43.48 -9.60
CA ARG A 613 -5.50 42.08 -9.38
C ARG A 613 -4.31 41.16 -9.63
N ALA A 614 -3.98 40.35 -8.63
CA ALA A 614 -3.19 39.13 -8.80
C ALA A 614 -4.13 37.92 -8.88
N SER A 615 -3.63 36.83 -9.43
CA SER A 615 -4.35 35.57 -9.64
C SER A 615 -4.54 34.78 -8.35
N GLU A 616 -5.60 33.96 -8.31
CA GLU A 616 -5.73 32.69 -7.59
C GLU A 616 -7.03 32.04 -8.15
N SER A 617 -7.12 30.75 -8.57
CA SER A 617 -6.72 29.50 -7.90
C SER A 617 -7.52 29.28 -6.60
N SER A 618 -8.13 28.14 -6.28
CA SER A 618 -8.47 26.91 -7.02
C SER A 618 -9.56 26.16 -6.19
N GLU A 619 -9.87 24.92 -6.57
CA GLU A 619 -10.29 23.82 -5.69
C GLU A 619 -11.60 23.89 -4.86
N SER A 620 -12.46 22.92 -5.19
CA SER A 620 -13.28 22.16 -4.22
C SER A 620 -12.43 21.57 -3.09
N GLU A 621 -12.96 21.42 -1.88
CA GLU A 621 -13.31 20.07 -1.39
C GLU A 621 -14.18 20.02 -0.12
N THR A 622 -14.66 18.81 0.16
CA THR A 622 -15.65 18.43 1.17
C THR A 622 -15.05 18.14 2.56
N VAL A 623 -15.76 18.53 3.62
CA VAL A 623 -15.79 17.73 4.88
C VAL A 623 -17.18 17.83 5.52
N ALA A 624 -17.66 16.75 6.16
CA ALA A 624 -19.05 16.63 6.63
C ALA A 624 -19.18 16.24 8.11
N SER A 625 -20.21 16.77 8.78
CA SER A 625 -20.98 16.24 9.95
C SER A 625 -21.79 17.40 10.57
N SER A 626 -23.03 17.26 11.05
CA SER A 626 -23.94 16.11 11.12
C SER A 626 -25.40 16.55 11.34
N VAL A 627 -26.34 15.94 10.61
CA VAL A 627 -27.77 15.69 10.89
C VAL A 627 -28.55 16.63 11.85
N THR A 628 -29.53 17.39 11.32
CA THR A 628 -30.96 17.30 11.73
C THR A 628 -31.91 18.10 10.81
N ALA A 629 -33.05 17.47 10.45
CA ALA A 629 -34.33 17.98 9.96
C ALA A 629 -34.41 19.21 9.01
N VAL A 630 -35.03 18.99 7.84
CA VAL A 630 -35.59 20.02 6.93
C VAL A 630 -37.09 20.19 7.25
N PRO A 631 -37.64 21.41 7.26
CA PRO A 631 -38.58 21.80 6.20
C PRO A 631 -38.09 22.97 5.32
N GLN A 632 -38.62 23.06 4.09
CA GLN A 632 -38.43 24.17 3.15
C GLN A 632 -39.33 25.39 3.54
N PRO A 633 -39.47 26.42 2.68
CA PRO A 633 -38.51 27.50 2.51
C PRO A 633 -39.15 28.86 2.83
N ASP A 634 -38.35 29.88 3.17
CA ASP A 634 -38.87 31.25 3.19
C ASP A 634 -37.88 32.26 2.61
N MET A 635 -38.42 33.18 1.82
CA MET A 635 -37.66 34.18 1.07
C MET A 635 -37.43 35.44 1.90
N GLN A 636 -36.27 36.08 1.68
CA GLN A 636 -35.98 37.48 2.05
C GLN A 636 -36.00 37.85 3.55
N ALA A 637 -34.86 37.64 4.21
CA ALA A 637 -34.43 38.51 5.30
C ALA A 637 -32.94 38.85 5.13
N VAL A 638 -32.63 40.10 4.74
CA VAL A 638 -31.24 40.59 4.73
C VAL A 638 -30.73 40.63 6.18
N PRO A 639 -29.69 39.87 6.55
CA PRO A 639 -29.24 39.82 7.93
C PRO A 639 -28.74 41.19 8.39
N SER A 640 -29.22 41.63 9.57
CA SER A 640 -28.80 42.89 10.20
C SER A 640 -27.27 43.00 10.25
N LYS A 641 -26.74 44.22 10.04
CA LYS A 641 -25.28 44.48 10.08
C LYS A 641 -24.61 43.93 11.35
N LYS A 642 -25.31 43.88 12.49
CA LYS A 642 -24.80 43.27 13.73
C LYS A 642 -24.64 41.75 13.62
N VAL A 643 -25.59 41.05 13.02
CA VAL A 643 -25.54 39.59 12.79
C VAL A 643 -24.44 39.24 11.81
N LEU A 644 -24.24 40.05 10.76
CA LEU A 644 -23.12 39.89 9.83
C LEU A 644 -21.77 40.09 10.54
N VAL A 645 -21.61 41.12 11.37
CA VAL A 645 -20.38 41.33 12.16
C VAL A 645 -20.14 40.19 13.15
N GLU A 646 -21.17 39.70 13.84
CA GLU A 646 -21.04 38.56 14.76
C GLU A 646 -20.68 37.25 14.03
N ARG A 647 -21.24 37.05 12.82
CA ARG A 647 -20.87 35.93 11.93
C ARG A 647 -19.43 36.05 11.45
N ILE A 648 -18.98 37.25 11.07
CA ILE A 648 -17.59 37.54 10.67
C ILE A 648 -16.65 37.26 11.84
N LEU A 649 -16.94 37.75 13.05
CA LEU A 649 -16.11 37.51 14.24
C LEU A 649 -16.03 36.01 14.60
N ARG A 650 -17.14 35.26 14.52
CA ARG A 650 -17.11 33.79 14.70
C ARG A 650 -16.27 33.11 13.61
N LEU A 651 -16.39 33.53 12.35
CA LEU A 651 -15.61 32.97 11.25
C LEU A 651 -14.11 33.31 11.37
N GLN A 652 -13.76 34.52 11.80
CA GLN A 652 -12.38 34.92 12.10
C GLN A 652 -11.81 34.12 13.27
N GLN A 653 -12.59 33.89 14.33
CA GLN A 653 -12.14 33.08 15.47
C GLN A 653 -12.01 31.58 15.12
N ALA A 654 -12.92 31.05 14.29
CA ALA A 654 -12.80 29.69 13.76
C ALA A 654 -11.61 29.53 12.81
N SER A 655 -11.39 30.51 11.93
CA SER A 655 -10.24 30.56 11.03
C SER A 655 -8.92 30.66 11.80
N ALA A 656 -8.82 31.51 12.82
CA ALA A 656 -7.63 31.61 13.67
C ALA A 656 -7.29 30.27 14.34
N ARG A 657 -8.28 29.57 14.91
CA ARG A 657 -8.08 28.22 15.48
C ARG A 657 -7.70 27.16 14.43
N GLN A 658 -8.19 27.31 13.20
CA GLN A 658 -7.82 26.45 12.09
C GLN A 658 -6.36 26.71 11.67
N THR A 659 -5.93 27.97 11.61
CA THR A 659 -4.53 28.37 11.37
C THR A 659 -3.60 27.85 12.46
N GLU A 660 -3.92 28.06 13.75
CA GLU A 660 -3.14 27.51 14.88
C GLU A 660 -3.01 25.97 14.79
N ARG A 661 -4.05 25.28 14.32
CA ARG A 661 -4.01 23.82 14.13
C ARG A 661 -3.22 23.40 12.89
N ILE A 662 -3.24 24.18 11.81
CA ILE A 662 -2.39 23.98 10.64
C ILE A 662 -0.93 24.17 11.04
N GLU A 663 -0.57 25.29 11.68
CA GLU A 663 0.78 25.56 12.18
C GLU A 663 1.29 24.46 13.12
N PHE A 664 0.43 23.93 14.02
CA PHE A 664 0.78 22.79 14.87
C PHE A 664 1.09 21.52 14.05
N LEU A 665 0.25 21.20 13.06
CA LEU A 665 0.43 20.01 12.21
C LEU A 665 1.64 20.14 11.28
N GLU A 666 1.91 21.33 10.74
CA GLU A 666 3.09 21.63 9.93
C GLU A 666 4.37 21.47 10.76
N ASN A 667 4.42 22.06 11.96
CA ASN A 667 5.55 21.90 12.87
C ASN A 667 5.78 20.43 13.28
N HIS A 668 4.71 19.70 13.60
CA HIS A 668 4.79 18.28 13.94
C HIS A 668 5.28 17.43 12.74
N THR A 669 4.80 17.73 11.53
CA THR A 669 5.24 17.08 10.29
C THR A 669 6.71 17.36 9.98
N ALA A 670 7.15 18.61 10.15
CA ALA A 670 8.56 18.98 10.00
C ALA A 670 9.47 18.27 11.03
N MET A 671 9.00 18.11 12.27
CA MET A 671 9.68 17.33 13.31
C MET A 671 9.80 15.84 12.91
N LEU A 672 8.70 15.22 12.47
CA LEU A 672 8.68 13.84 11.99
C LEU A 672 9.60 13.64 10.79
N VAL A 673 9.61 14.55 9.82
CA VAL A 673 10.54 14.52 8.68
C VAL A 673 11.99 14.62 9.15
N SER A 674 12.30 15.48 10.12
CA SER A 674 13.64 15.56 10.72
C SER A 674 14.05 14.26 11.42
N GLU A 675 13.14 13.62 12.16
CA GLU A 675 13.40 12.31 12.78
C GLU A 675 13.58 11.20 11.76
N VAL A 676 12.73 11.13 10.74
CA VAL A 676 12.84 10.16 9.64
C VAL A 676 14.17 10.35 8.91
N GLN A 677 14.59 11.59 8.61
CA GLN A 677 15.89 11.86 8.02
C GLN A 677 17.06 11.47 8.94
N LYS A 678 16.98 11.71 10.26
CA LYS A 678 18.00 11.27 11.23
C LYS A 678 18.08 9.74 11.29
N LYS A 679 16.94 9.05 11.42
CA LYS A 679 16.85 7.58 11.45
C LYS A 679 17.33 6.98 10.13
N SER A 680 16.95 7.56 8.99
CA SER A 680 17.40 7.14 7.66
C SER A 680 18.90 7.37 7.43
N LYS A 681 19.49 8.45 7.95
CA LYS A 681 20.96 8.65 7.97
C LYS A 681 21.67 7.61 8.86
N VAL A 682 21.10 7.26 10.01
CA VAL A 682 21.64 6.18 10.85
C VAL A 682 21.56 4.85 10.12
N VAL A 683 20.41 4.51 9.51
CA VAL A 683 20.23 3.29 8.72
C VAL A 683 21.19 3.26 7.52
N GLN A 684 21.33 4.34 6.74
CA GLN A 684 22.35 4.43 5.68
C GLN A 684 23.77 4.22 6.22
N HIS A 685 24.11 4.81 7.37
CA HIS A 685 25.42 4.63 7.98
C HIS A 685 25.66 3.18 8.45
N TYR A 686 24.62 2.44 8.85
CA TYR A 686 24.72 1.01 9.13
C TYR A 686 24.78 0.17 7.84
N MET A 687 23.92 0.42 6.84
CA MET A 687 23.88 -0.33 5.58
C MET A 687 25.17 -0.16 4.75
N LEU A 688 25.73 1.04 4.67
CA LEU A 688 27.01 1.31 3.99
C LEU A 688 28.19 0.68 4.75
N ARG A 689 28.05 0.42 6.05
CA ARG A 689 29.05 -0.23 6.90
C ARG A 689 28.98 -1.76 6.78
N ASP A 690 27.78 -2.33 6.73
CA ASP A 690 27.58 -3.78 6.51
C ASP A 690 28.05 -4.23 5.13
N GLN A 691 27.83 -3.44 4.08
CA GLN A 691 28.19 -3.84 2.70
C GLN A 691 29.71 -3.87 2.41
N THR A 692 30.58 -3.43 3.33
CA THR A 692 32.04 -3.41 3.09
C THR A 692 32.92 -3.88 4.26
N ALA A 693 32.41 -4.06 5.48
CA ALA A 693 33.24 -4.51 6.59
C ALA A 693 32.48 -5.30 7.67
N GLY A 694 32.53 -6.63 7.57
CA GLY A 694 32.25 -7.49 8.72
C GLY A 694 33.22 -7.18 9.87
N ALA A 695 32.70 -6.69 10.99
CA ALA A 695 33.36 -6.58 12.30
C ALA A 695 34.74 -5.90 12.39
N LEU A 696 35.17 -5.10 11.41
CA LEU A 696 36.46 -4.38 11.47
C LEU A 696 36.31 -2.95 12.03
N THR A 697 37.24 -2.60 12.92
CA THR A 697 37.38 -1.25 13.47
C THR A 697 37.89 -0.26 12.43
N THR A 698 37.62 1.03 12.61
CA THR A 698 38.01 2.06 11.64
C THR A 698 39.53 2.16 11.52
N SER A 699 40.07 2.52 10.35
CA SER A 699 41.54 2.62 10.16
C SER A 699 42.21 3.62 11.12
N LYS A 700 41.49 4.66 11.56
CA LYS A 700 41.91 5.56 12.66
C LYS A 700 41.99 4.85 14.02
N SER A 701 41.06 3.95 14.31
CA SER A 701 41.13 3.11 15.52
C SER A 701 42.32 2.15 15.46
N ASP A 702 42.68 1.61 14.30
CA ASP A 702 43.79 0.67 14.19
C ASP A 702 45.15 1.37 14.24
N GLN A 703 45.27 2.58 13.69
CA GLN A 703 46.43 3.45 13.92
C GLN A 703 46.60 3.76 15.42
N ASN A 704 45.55 4.21 16.11
CA ASN A 704 45.60 4.46 17.56
C ASN A 704 45.94 3.20 18.37
N LYS A 705 45.41 2.02 18.00
CA LYS A 705 45.82 0.74 18.63
C LYS A 705 47.30 0.45 18.42
N SER A 706 47.83 0.68 17.21
CA SER A 706 49.25 0.49 16.92
C SER A 706 50.16 1.42 17.71
N GLU A 707 49.71 2.64 18.03
CA GLU A 707 50.43 3.55 18.91
C GLU A 707 50.32 3.15 20.38
N LEU A 708 49.15 2.70 20.85
CA LEU A 708 48.99 2.16 22.21
C LEU A 708 49.92 0.95 22.46
N VAL A 709 50.10 0.07 21.47
CA VAL A 709 51.01 -1.08 21.56
C VAL A 709 52.49 -0.64 21.62
N LYS A 710 52.85 0.50 21.02
CA LYS A 710 54.23 1.04 21.07
C LYS A 710 54.61 1.66 22.41
N TYR A 711 53.65 2.09 23.22
CA TYR A 711 53.90 2.99 24.36
C TYR A 711 53.70 2.41 25.77
N GLY A 712 53.42 1.10 25.96
CA GLY A 712 53.47 0.57 27.33
C GLY A 712 53.20 -0.92 27.55
N ASN A 713 53.90 -1.47 28.54
CA ASN A 713 53.69 -2.80 29.15
C ASN A 713 52.38 -2.83 29.98
N GLY A 714 51.25 -2.52 29.37
CA GLY A 714 49.94 -2.49 30.04
C GLY A 714 48.94 -3.48 29.47
N VAL A 715 47.91 -3.80 30.26
CA VAL A 715 46.78 -4.68 29.91
C VAL A 715 46.25 -4.49 28.48
N MET A 716 46.05 -3.23 28.04
CA MET A 716 45.53 -2.92 26.70
C MET A 716 46.49 -3.36 25.58
N ALA A 717 47.81 -3.19 25.77
CA ALA A 717 48.80 -3.59 24.77
C ALA A 717 48.87 -5.11 24.62
N ALA A 718 48.66 -5.88 25.69
CA ALA A 718 48.63 -7.34 25.64
C ALA A 718 47.35 -7.89 24.98
N ILE A 719 46.19 -7.25 25.20
CA ILE A 719 44.92 -7.65 24.60
C ILE A 719 44.87 -7.32 23.09
N TYR A 720 45.35 -6.14 22.69
CA TYR A 720 45.34 -5.73 21.27
C TYR A 720 46.60 -6.15 20.49
N GLY A 721 47.69 -6.50 21.17
CA GLY A 721 48.97 -6.88 20.55
C GLY A 721 49.04 -8.29 19.96
N GLY A 722 47.99 -9.11 20.15
CA GLY A 722 47.68 -10.36 19.43
C GLY A 722 48.85 -11.28 19.08
N VAL A 723 49.07 -12.33 19.90
CA VAL A 723 50.10 -13.40 19.80
C VAL A 723 50.66 -13.63 18.38
N LYS A 724 51.68 -12.86 18.00
CA LYS A 724 52.45 -12.99 16.76
C LYS A 724 53.92 -12.70 17.02
N GLY A 725 54.69 -13.75 17.26
CA GLY A 725 56.12 -13.68 17.56
C GLY A 725 56.53 -14.86 18.43
N ALA A 726 57.62 -15.52 18.07
CA ALA A 726 58.05 -16.78 18.65
C ALA A 726 58.28 -16.73 20.19
N GLU A 727 57.92 -17.85 20.82
CA GLU A 727 58.41 -18.38 22.10
C GLU A 727 58.24 -17.53 23.39
N ASN A 728 57.46 -18.09 24.31
CA ASN A 728 57.49 -17.83 25.75
C ASN A 728 57.14 -16.40 26.24
N LYS A 729 56.03 -15.85 25.73
CA LYS A 729 55.25 -14.85 26.45
C LYS A 729 53.73 -15.04 26.29
N SER A 730 53.26 -16.22 26.71
CA SER A 730 51.84 -16.41 27.04
C SER A 730 51.43 -15.45 28.17
N MET A 731 50.12 -15.19 28.28
CA MET A 731 49.55 -14.25 29.25
C MET A 731 50.06 -14.54 30.67
N SER A 732 50.92 -13.65 31.21
CA SER A 732 51.47 -13.82 32.56
C SER A 732 50.35 -13.90 33.60
N LEU A 733 50.50 -14.78 34.59
CA LEU A 733 49.55 -14.92 35.70
C LEU A 733 49.35 -13.58 36.46
N GLU A 734 50.39 -12.77 36.56
CA GLU A 734 50.32 -11.43 37.17
C GLU A 734 49.42 -10.49 36.35
N LEU A 735 49.51 -10.57 35.01
CA LEU A 735 48.72 -9.77 34.09
C LEU A 735 47.26 -10.24 34.03
N SER A 736 47.00 -11.54 34.10
CA SER A 736 45.62 -12.08 34.13
C SER A 736 44.92 -11.76 35.46
N LEU A 737 45.65 -11.73 36.58
CA LEU A 737 45.16 -11.22 37.86
C LEU A 737 44.90 -9.71 37.82
N GLU A 738 45.76 -8.91 37.18
CA GLU A 738 45.51 -7.47 36.99
C GLU A 738 44.29 -7.19 36.11
N ILE A 739 44.11 -7.97 35.03
CA ILE A 739 42.91 -7.93 34.16
C ILE A 739 41.66 -8.25 34.96
N ASN A 740 41.64 -9.36 35.70
CA ASN A 740 40.49 -9.75 36.51
C ASN A 740 40.17 -8.68 37.57
N LYS A 741 41.17 -8.14 38.26
CA LYS A 741 40.97 -7.06 39.24
C LYS A 741 40.35 -5.81 38.60
N LYS A 742 40.83 -5.40 37.43
CA LYS A 742 40.28 -4.23 36.70
C LYS A 742 38.87 -4.48 36.16
N LEU A 743 38.61 -5.66 35.60
CA LEU A 743 37.26 -6.05 35.16
C LEU A 743 36.29 -6.11 36.34
N GLN A 744 36.71 -6.65 37.48
CA GLN A 744 35.92 -6.69 38.70
C GLN A 744 35.58 -5.27 39.19
N THR A 745 36.55 -4.34 39.26
CA THR A 745 36.27 -2.94 39.63
C THR A 745 35.30 -2.25 38.66
N VAL A 746 35.42 -2.50 37.34
CA VAL A 746 34.47 -1.96 36.34
C VAL A 746 33.08 -2.57 36.52
N LEU A 747 32.98 -3.85 36.85
CA LEU A 747 31.72 -4.56 37.07
C LEU A 747 31.04 -4.10 38.38
N GLU A 748 31.81 -3.87 39.44
CA GLU A 748 31.35 -3.28 40.71
C GLU A 748 30.84 -1.84 40.51
N ASP A 749 31.58 -0.98 39.81
CA ASP A 749 31.16 0.39 39.46
C ASP A 749 29.92 0.41 38.54
N THR A 750 29.84 -0.51 37.59
CA THR A 750 28.67 -0.66 36.70
C THR A 750 27.43 -1.15 37.45
N LEU A 751 27.59 -2.11 38.37
CA LEU A 751 26.50 -2.56 39.25
C LEU A 751 26.02 -1.42 40.17
N LEU A 752 26.94 -0.67 40.78
CA LEU A 752 26.62 0.48 41.62
C LEU A 752 25.83 1.53 40.83
N LYS A 753 26.29 1.90 39.63
CA LYS A 753 25.57 2.82 38.73
C LYS A 753 24.19 2.32 38.33
N ASN A 754 24.03 1.03 38.05
CA ASN A 754 22.74 0.45 37.72
C ASN A 754 21.77 0.45 38.92
N ILE A 755 22.28 0.22 40.14
CA ILE A 755 21.48 0.33 41.37
C ILE A 755 21.02 1.78 41.56
N THR A 756 21.93 2.75 41.49
CA THR A 756 21.58 4.18 41.62
C THR A 756 20.65 4.67 40.50
N LEU A 757 20.82 4.19 39.26
CA LEU A 757 19.89 4.48 38.16
C LEU A 757 18.49 3.92 38.43
N LYS A 758 18.40 2.70 38.99
CA LYS A 758 17.12 2.10 39.38
C LYS A 758 16.44 2.90 40.49
N GLU A 759 17.17 3.26 41.55
CA GLU A 759 16.65 4.10 42.64
C GLU A 759 16.13 5.45 42.13
N ASN A 760 16.86 6.10 41.22
CA ASN A 760 16.41 7.34 40.58
C ASN A 760 15.14 7.14 39.72
N LEU A 761 15.03 6.01 39.03
CA LEU A 761 13.87 5.67 38.20
C LEU A 761 12.63 5.38 39.08
N ASP A 762 12.81 4.68 40.20
CA ASP A 762 11.77 4.43 41.20
C ASP A 762 11.29 5.75 41.84
N VAL A 763 12.21 6.68 42.17
CA VAL A 763 11.87 8.04 42.67
C VAL A 763 11.11 8.87 41.62
N LEU A 764 11.55 8.84 40.36
CA LEU A 764 10.82 9.51 39.27
C LEU A 764 9.43 8.90 39.05
N GLY A 765 9.28 7.58 39.17
CA GLY A 765 7.99 6.90 39.14
C GLY A 765 7.05 7.39 40.24
N LEU A 766 7.54 7.50 41.48
CA LEU A 766 6.78 8.04 42.61
C LEU A 766 6.32 9.49 42.40
N GLU A 767 7.17 10.34 41.81
CA GLU A 767 6.80 11.73 41.54
C GLU A 767 5.86 11.87 40.33
N VAL A 768 5.97 11.01 39.30
CA VAL A 768 4.98 10.90 38.22
C VAL A 768 3.62 10.44 38.77
N ASP A 769 3.58 9.48 39.70
CA ASP A 769 2.37 9.07 40.40
C ASP A 769 1.77 10.20 41.26
N ASN A 770 2.62 10.97 41.94
CA ASN A 770 2.24 12.15 42.72
C ASN A 770 1.61 13.24 41.84
N LEU A 771 2.26 13.56 40.71
CA LEU A 771 1.77 14.50 39.71
C LEU A 771 0.48 14.00 39.04
N THR A 772 0.37 12.71 38.75
CA THR A 772 -0.85 12.09 38.18
C THR A 772 -2.02 12.15 39.17
N ARG A 773 -1.78 11.91 40.46
CA ARG A 773 -2.78 12.11 41.52
C ARG A 773 -3.20 13.58 41.65
N LYS A 774 -2.25 14.52 41.62
CA LYS A 774 -2.52 15.96 41.63
C LYS A 774 -3.35 16.38 40.40
N LEU A 775 -3.01 15.91 39.21
CA LEU A 775 -3.74 16.18 37.97
C LEU A 775 -5.20 15.72 38.07
N ARG A 776 -5.44 14.45 38.47
CA ARG A 776 -6.79 13.92 38.70
C ARG A 776 -7.55 14.71 39.77
N SER A 777 -6.90 15.14 40.85
CA SER A 777 -7.55 15.97 41.88
C SER A 777 -7.92 17.36 41.34
N TYR A 778 -7.14 17.92 40.42
CA TYR A 778 -7.42 19.19 39.77
C TYR A 778 -8.57 19.07 38.76
N GLU A 779 -8.60 17.99 37.97
CA GLU A 779 -9.70 17.62 37.07
C GLU A 779 -11.02 17.39 37.81
N LEU A 780 -10.98 16.81 39.03
CA LEU A 780 -12.14 16.63 39.90
C LEU A 780 -12.57 17.92 40.63
N SER A 781 -11.74 18.97 40.65
CA SER A 781 -12.02 20.25 41.30
C SER A 781 -12.62 21.31 40.36
N LYS A 782 -12.94 20.92 39.12
CA LYS A 782 -13.29 21.80 38.00
C LYS A 782 -14.60 21.39 37.33
#